data_AF-G8BWF9-F1
#
_entry.id   AF-G8BWF9-F1
#
_cell.length_a   1.000
_cell.length_b   1.000
_cell.length_c   1.000
_cell.angle_alpha   90.00
_cell.angle_beta   90.00
_cell.angle_gamma   90.00
#
_symmetry.space_group_name_H-M   'P 1'
#
loop_
_entity.id
_entity.type
_entity.pdbx_description
1 polymer ?
#
loop_
_entity_poly.entity_id
_entity_poly.type
_entity_poly.pdbx_seq_one_letter_code
_entity_poly.pdbx_strand_id
1 'polypeptide(L)'
;MSNNTSKIPSLSLVDNTFDSTLHVNKKLKLSSDREMLSDVTNNAKNKYSYRKNSNDKNVSNISRLNSLYDMQNRRLMNKYIYGDAHAVEEVKKRERKIIKDMNHLINAIAEIDKETSSVMSSDLPEIRYQISKKKNGCAELEKEIMNLNSMLDLKQGDLDLFKRNEELEIKNLHLKYEVELQELENELQEELNQEKFKWEKQKQELENMKPSEEIAQEIEILKGELESAKIELNNIINQNEIQLNDYKAELQNKFEEFKKEKKAPLDKLISNKEQLKENIEKYETEIINITKEQDLLKKSQEDLREKIENYSQKLKNSENEMVPLNEKLMAVSKEFEILKSENDKLKELAFKEEQLYKEKYEQVEEEQLRRKKLENSIDELKGTIRCVAYYSTTELQDAYSIDIPSHTITSIDVAGNENNLNLKFSDNVNKKDEVKSLPNMYEFNRVIPSELIEESMMLCDEYQCYHDMCLENRTNFNLISVSASPWNKLRKAVFQLLIPKYLEKYNISLQSVFLSEEVYSQDLLLQYADTSMNPEDIKDGIDLKIEENSIELNSYSMEIKEDISELPTEVIEPKEITESGINILKFKFLEKNESELEQEENPINYYFVEFYNLETNYVLEKYVTPGETPTTPIGMIIKKLIQDTKSYFIFKMDKVDVTDLFTNISNKVSKLKNPKRKPN
;
A
#
# COMPACT_ATOMS: atom_id res chain seq x y z
N MET A 1 -64.08 -29.38 46.56
CA MET A 1 -63.01 -29.00 47.50
C MET A 1 -62.24 -27.85 46.86
N SER A 2 -62.26 -26.63 47.40
CA SER A 2 -61.43 -26.15 48.55
C SER A 2 -59.98 -25.85 48.11
N ASN A 3 -59.30 -24.76 48.50
CA ASN A 3 -59.68 -23.49 49.15
C ASN A 3 -58.49 -22.51 49.07
N ASN A 4 -58.74 -21.19 49.20
CA ASN A 4 -57.90 -20.10 49.81
C ASN A 4 -56.37 -20.05 49.57
N THR A 5 -55.74 -18.89 49.34
CA THR A 5 -55.60 -17.76 50.29
C THR A 5 -55.27 -16.45 49.53
N SER A 6 -56.06 -15.37 49.63
CA SER A 6 -56.17 -14.35 50.70
C SER A 6 -55.08 -13.25 50.71
N LYS A 7 -55.48 -11.98 50.49
CA LYS A 7 -55.36 -10.86 51.47
C LYS A 7 -56.03 -9.57 50.96
N ILE A 8 -56.86 -8.97 51.82
CA ILE A 8 -57.36 -7.58 51.76
C ILE A 8 -56.89 -6.89 53.08
N PRO A 9 -56.86 -5.55 53.16
CA PRO A 9 -57.93 -4.83 53.90
C PRO A 9 -58.38 -3.52 53.16
N SER A 10 -59.63 -3.06 53.04
CA SER A 10 -60.90 -3.15 53.79
C SER A 10 -61.22 -1.90 54.64
N LEU A 11 -62.50 -1.48 54.61
CA LEU A 11 -63.27 -0.53 55.47
C LEU A 11 -63.85 0.66 54.67
N SER A 12 -65.12 1.07 54.85
CA SER A 12 -66.18 0.60 55.76
C SER A 12 -67.60 0.87 55.21
N LEU A 13 -68.60 0.16 55.76
CA LEU A 13 -70.04 0.21 55.44
C LEU A 13 -70.83 0.47 56.76
N VAL A 14 -72.16 0.24 56.79
CA VAL A 14 -73.12 0.23 57.94
C VAL A 14 -73.84 1.57 58.22
N ASP A 15 -75.18 1.67 58.42
CA ASP A 15 -76.33 0.80 58.06
C ASP A 15 -77.71 1.51 58.23
N ASN A 16 -78.72 1.00 57.50
CA ASN A 16 -80.16 0.80 57.82
C ASN A 16 -80.92 1.66 58.86
N THR A 17 -82.17 2.06 58.54
CA THR A 17 -83.41 1.34 58.97
C THR A 17 -84.73 1.93 58.38
N PHE A 18 -85.82 1.15 58.55
CA PHE A 18 -87.25 1.37 58.17
C PHE A 18 -87.87 2.60 58.91
N ASP A 19 -89.08 3.12 58.65
CA ASP A 19 -90.35 2.48 58.23
C ASP A 19 -91.36 3.49 57.57
N SER A 20 -92.63 3.08 57.43
CA SER A 20 -93.66 3.56 56.52
C SER A 20 -94.85 4.29 57.18
N THR A 21 -95.56 5.18 56.44
CA THR A 21 -97.05 5.32 56.38
C THR A 21 -97.52 6.55 55.57
N LEU A 22 -98.76 6.54 55.06
CA LEU A 22 -99.39 7.60 54.25
C LEU A 22 -100.11 8.67 55.09
N HIS A 23 -100.05 9.96 54.69
CA HIS A 23 -101.19 10.70 54.11
C HIS A 23 -100.93 12.21 53.89
N VAL A 24 -101.18 12.69 52.66
CA VAL A 24 -101.97 13.89 52.29
C VAL A 24 -101.92 15.12 53.23
N ASN A 25 -101.20 16.20 52.87
CA ASN A 25 -101.76 17.43 52.23
C ASN A 25 -100.80 18.65 52.10
N LYS A 26 -100.99 19.40 50.99
CA LYS A 26 -100.87 20.87 50.81
C LYS A 26 -99.51 21.64 50.81
N LYS A 27 -99.29 22.25 49.61
CA LYS A 27 -98.76 23.61 49.28
C LYS A 27 -97.24 23.85 49.40
N LEU A 28 -96.53 24.07 48.27
CA LEU A 28 -96.37 25.32 47.46
C LEU A 28 -95.45 26.34 48.16
N LYS A 29 -94.42 26.95 47.57
CA LYS A 29 -94.24 27.62 46.24
C LYS A 29 -92.73 27.67 45.87
N LEU A 30 -92.21 28.03 44.67
CA LEU A 30 -92.73 28.17 43.30
C LEU A 30 -91.55 28.23 42.29
N SER A 31 -91.79 27.73 41.07
CA SER A 31 -91.29 28.15 39.74
C SER A 31 -90.02 29.04 39.60
N SER A 32 -89.04 28.51 38.86
CA SER A 32 -88.51 29.24 37.69
C SER A 32 -89.64 29.35 36.65
N ASP A 33 -89.73 30.45 35.89
CA ASP A 33 -89.90 30.36 34.43
C ASP A 33 -89.84 31.69 33.66
N ARG A 34 -89.44 31.51 32.39
CA ARG A 34 -89.62 32.36 31.18
C ARG A 34 -91.10 32.45 30.80
N GLU A 35 -91.59 33.17 29.79
CA GLU A 35 -91.22 34.30 28.91
C GLU A 35 -92.58 34.71 28.29
N MET A 36 -92.81 35.98 27.93
CA MET A 36 -94.02 36.36 27.19
C MET A 36 -93.69 37.30 26.02
N LEU A 37 -93.75 36.69 24.83
CA LEU A 37 -94.40 37.15 23.59
C LEU A 37 -94.31 38.62 23.12
N SER A 38 -93.99 38.73 21.83
CA SER A 38 -94.30 39.83 20.91
C SER A 38 -95.80 39.81 20.51
N ASP A 39 -96.41 40.73 19.74
CA ASP A 39 -95.95 41.71 18.74
C ASP A 39 -96.98 42.86 18.64
N VAL A 40 -96.55 44.07 18.24
CA VAL A 40 -97.26 44.83 17.19
C VAL A 40 -96.27 45.61 16.31
N THR A 41 -96.40 45.39 15.00
CA THR A 41 -95.79 46.09 13.85
C THR A 41 -96.01 47.63 13.85
N ASN A 42 -95.45 48.50 13.00
CA ASN A 42 -94.71 48.39 11.73
C ASN A 42 -94.06 49.76 11.40
N ASN A 43 -92.85 49.81 10.84
CA ASN A 43 -92.50 50.59 9.64
C ASN A 43 -90.99 50.70 9.40
N ALA A 44 -90.57 50.45 8.16
CA ALA A 44 -89.18 50.57 7.71
C ALA A 44 -88.90 51.91 7.00
N LYS A 45 -87.63 52.37 7.06
CA LYS A 45 -86.80 52.75 5.88
C LYS A 45 -85.39 53.25 6.26
N ASN A 46 -84.35 52.50 5.85
CA ASN A 46 -83.29 52.90 4.89
C ASN A 46 -82.83 54.40 4.86
N LYS A 47 -81.54 54.80 4.84
CA LYS A 47 -80.27 54.14 4.40
C LYS A 47 -78.98 54.92 4.80
N TYR A 48 -77.86 54.19 5.03
CA TYR A 48 -76.43 54.43 4.68
C TYR A 48 -75.60 55.74 4.95
N SER A 49 -74.48 55.55 5.71
CA SER A 49 -73.04 55.70 5.29
C SER A 49 -72.14 56.97 5.47
N TYR A 50 -71.04 56.73 6.22
CA TYR A 50 -69.61 57.07 6.01
C TYR A 50 -68.92 58.45 6.33
N ARG A 51 -67.65 58.29 6.78
CA ARG A 51 -66.51 59.20 7.18
C ARG A 51 -66.16 60.37 6.19
N LYS A 52 -65.26 61.37 6.43
CA LYS A 52 -63.98 61.47 7.21
C LYS A 52 -63.38 62.94 7.31
N ASN A 53 -62.60 63.25 8.37
CA ASN A 53 -61.36 64.10 8.51
C ASN A 53 -61.17 65.65 8.21
N SER A 54 -60.64 66.39 9.23
CA SER A 54 -59.53 67.43 9.31
C SER A 54 -59.47 68.71 8.41
N ASN A 55 -59.05 69.93 8.83
CA ASN A 55 -57.80 70.35 9.54
C ASN A 55 -57.70 71.90 9.87
N ASP A 56 -56.75 72.33 10.75
CA ASP A 56 -56.04 73.66 10.86
C ASP A 56 -56.82 75.01 11.16
N LYS A 57 -56.27 76.14 11.70
CA LYS A 57 -54.91 76.59 12.14
C LYS A 57 -54.88 77.77 13.17
N ASN A 58 -53.71 78.42 13.37
CA ASN A 58 -53.25 79.16 14.57
C ASN A 58 -52.78 80.64 14.32
N VAL A 59 -52.77 81.48 15.37
CA VAL A 59 -51.71 82.47 15.79
C VAL A 59 -51.49 83.87 15.09
N SER A 60 -51.91 84.92 15.81
CA SER A 60 -51.17 86.12 16.32
C SER A 60 -50.66 87.33 15.49
N ASN A 61 -50.96 88.53 16.03
CA ASN A 61 -50.04 89.59 16.50
C ASN A 61 -49.27 90.59 15.58
N ILE A 62 -49.54 91.89 15.87
CA ILE A 62 -48.58 92.94 16.30
C ILE A 62 -47.93 93.91 15.25
N SER A 63 -48.39 95.17 15.38
CA SER A 63 -47.62 96.44 15.41
C SER A 63 -47.31 97.28 14.16
N ARG A 64 -47.65 98.58 14.33
CA ARG A 64 -46.82 99.79 14.12
C ARG A 64 -46.19 100.04 12.74
N LEU A 65 -46.70 101.09 12.08
CA LEU A 65 -45.92 102.29 11.71
C LEU A 65 -46.92 103.45 11.51
N ASN A 66 -46.96 104.46 12.38
CA ASN A 66 -46.09 105.65 12.45
C ASN A 66 -45.96 106.45 11.15
N SER A 67 -46.58 107.63 11.20
CA SER A 67 -46.19 108.92 10.60
C SER A 67 -44.93 108.96 9.71
N LEU A 68 -45.13 109.21 8.41
CA LEU A 68 -44.27 110.00 7.49
C LEU A 68 -45.04 110.16 6.16
N TYR A 69 -45.00 111.25 5.40
CA TYR A 69 -44.67 112.68 5.62
C TYR A 69 -45.17 113.40 4.32
N ASP A 70 -45.25 114.73 4.32
CA ASP A 70 -45.26 115.61 3.12
C ASP A 70 -45.90 115.17 1.78
N MET A 71 -46.89 115.94 1.33
CA MET A 71 -46.70 116.79 0.13
C MET A 71 -47.82 117.82 -0.05
N GLN A 72 -47.40 119.09 -0.17
CA GLN A 72 -48.16 120.24 -0.70
C GLN A 72 -49.24 120.86 0.24
N ASN A 73 -49.23 122.17 0.49
CA ASN A 73 -48.46 123.21 -0.18
C ASN A 73 -47.17 123.61 0.59
N ARG A 74 -46.06 123.92 -0.08
CA ARG A 74 -46.04 124.36 -1.49
C ARG A 74 -45.74 125.83 -1.68
N ARG A 75 -44.45 126.22 -1.68
CA ARG A 75 -43.82 127.33 -2.44
C ARG A 75 -43.21 128.47 -1.63
N LEU A 76 -42.60 129.41 -2.38
CA LEU A 76 -42.86 130.85 -2.32
C LEU A 76 -43.57 131.30 -1.03
N MET A 77 -43.08 132.22 -0.25
CA MET A 77 -41.98 133.13 -0.47
C MET A 77 -41.60 133.57 0.95
N ASN A 78 -40.42 134.10 1.20
CA ASN A 78 -39.41 134.55 0.27
C ASN A 78 -38.09 134.14 0.95
N LYS A 79 -36.92 134.11 0.33
CA LYS A 79 -36.30 135.33 -0.20
C LYS A 79 -36.75 136.62 0.50
N TYR A 80 -36.87 136.58 1.83
CA TYR A 80 -36.00 137.49 2.57
C TYR A 80 -34.56 136.97 2.27
N ILE A 81 -33.88 137.23 1.14
CA ILE A 81 -33.71 138.53 0.45
C ILE A 81 -34.37 139.67 1.18
N TYR A 82 -33.90 139.82 2.42
CA TYR A 82 -33.53 141.11 2.95
C TYR A 82 -34.65 142.21 2.90
N GLY A 83 -35.98 141.87 2.87
CA GLY A 83 -37.09 142.86 2.96
C GLY A 83 -38.61 142.49 2.82
N ASP A 84 -39.08 141.62 1.89
CA ASP A 84 -40.49 141.62 1.37
C ASP A 84 -41.66 141.20 2.31
N ALA A 85 -42.69 142.07 2.44
CA ALA A 85 -43.89 141.87 3.27
C ALA A 85 -45.01 140.98 2.69
N HIS A 86 -45.26 140.92 1.36
CA HIS A 86 -46.44 140.17 0.85
C HIS A 86 -46.27 138.65 1.04
N ALA A 87 -45.01 138.19 1.01
CA ALA A 87 -44.59 136.84 1.35
C ALA A 87 -44.98 136.36 2.76
N VAL A 88 -44.95 137.25 3.76
CA VAL A 88 -45.20 136.91 5.17
C VAL A 88 -46.60 136.32 5.36
N GLU A 89 -47.58 136.83 4.63
CA GLU A 89 -48.97 136.42 4.78
C GLU A 89 -49.27 135.07 4.12
N GLU A 90 -48.57 134.71 3.03
CA GLU A 90 -48.65 133.37 2.43
C GLU A 90 -48.02 132.30 3.33
N VAL A 91 -46.86 132.59 3.94
CA VAL A 91 -46.19 131.68 4.90
C VAL A 91 -47.09 131.43 6.10
N LYS A 92 -47.63 132.48 6.73
CA LYS A 92 -48.59 132.36 7.85
C LYS A 92 -49.84 131.55 7.49
N LYS A 93 -50.21 131.44 6.20
CA LYS A 93 -51.35 130.61 5.76
C LYS A 93 -50.96 129.13 5.69
N ARG A 94 -49.71 128.80 5.34
CA ARG A 94 -49.19 127.41 5.35
C ARG A 94 -48.81 126.93 6.74
N GLU A 95 -48.19 127.77 7.57
CA GLU A 95 -47.95 127.47 8.99
C GLU A 95 -49.25 127.08 9.70
N ARG A 96 -50.33 127.85 9.49
CA ARG A 96 -51.67 127.53 10.04
C ARG A 96 -52.26 126.21 9.52
N LYS A 97 -51.86 125.72 8.34
CA LYS A 97 -52.20 124.37 7.87
C LYS A 97 -51.34 123.31 8.54
N ILE A 98 -50.01 123.49 8.55
CA ILE A 98 -49.05 122.55 9.16
C ILE A 98 -49.32 122.38 10.66
N ILE A 99 -49.67 123.45 11.38
CA ILE A 99 -50.07 123.37 12.79
C ILE A 99 -51.36 122.56 12.96
N LYS A 100 -52.33 122.67 12.03
CA LYS A 100 -53.54 121.83 12.03
C LYS A 100 -53.21 120.36 11.80
N ASP A 101 -52.37 120.07 10.80
CA ASP A 101 -51.97 118.71 10.44
C ASP A 101 -51.08 118.07 11.55
N MET A 102 -50.21 118.85 12.17
CA MET A 102 -49.38 118.45 13.32
C MET A 102 -50.24 118.18 14.56
N ASN A 103 -51.24 119.02 14.85
CA ASN A 103 -52.21 118.75 15.91
C ASN A 103 -53.04 117.48 15.61
N HIS A 104 -53.39 117.22 14.35
CA HIS A 104 -54.05 115.95 13.97
C HIS A 104 -53.14 114.74 14.20
N LEU A 105 -51.85 114.83 13.90
CA LEU A 105 -50.89 113.75 14.17
C LEU A 105 -50.61 113.56 15.67
N ILE A 106 -50.52 114.63 16.46
CA ILE A 106 -50.41 114.56 17.92
C ILE A 106 -51.66 113.90 18.53
N ASN A 107 -52.86 114.29 18.08
CA ASN A 107 -54.10 113.65 18.50
C ASN A 107 -54.13 112.16 18.13
N ALA A 108 -53.71 111.80 16.91
CA ALA A 108 -53.68 110.40 16.47
C ALA A 108 -52.64 109.55 17.23
N ILE A 109 -51.47 110.11 17.56
CA ILE A 109 -50.47 109.42 18.40
C ILE A 109 -51.01 109.25 19.82
N ALA A 110 -51.65 110.27 20.39
CA ALA A 110 -52.30 110.17 21.71
C ALA A 110 -53.47 109.16 21.70
N GLU A 111 -54.19 109.02 20.59
CA GLU A 111 -55.25 108.03 20.39
C GLU A 111 -54.67 106.60 20.32
N ILE A 112 -53.57 106.40 19.58
CA ILE A 112 -52.84 105.11 19.51
C ILE A 112 -52.22 104.73 20.87
N ASP A 113 -51.64 105.68 21.61
CA ASP A 113 -51.08 105.41 22.95
C ASP A 113 -52.20 105.13 23.96
N LYS A 114 -53.37 105.76 23.82
CA LYS A 114 -54.58 105.44 24.59
C LYS A 114 -55.11 104.04 24.26
N GLU A 115 -55.19 103.66 22.99
CA GLU A 115 -55.55 102.29 22.59
C GLU A 115 -54.54 101.26 23.09
N THR A 116 -53.24 101.52 22.92
CA THR A 116 -52.18 100.61 23.38
C THR A 116 -52.22 100.43 24.91
N SER A 117 -52.53 101.50 25.65
CA SER A 117 -52.76 101.47 27.10
C SER A 117 -54.06 100.73 27.46
N SER A 118 -55.12 100.88 26.67
CA SER A 118 -56.38 100.15 26.84
C SER A 118 -56.19 98.65 26.65
N VAL A 119 -55.49 98.24 25.59
CA VAL A 119 -55.19 96.82 25.32
C VAL A 119 -54.35 96.22 26.46
N MET A 120 -53.34 96.93 26.95
CA MET A 120 -52.47 96.42 28.02
C MET A 120 -53.14 96.42 29.42
N SER A 121 -54.01 97.39 29.72
CA SER A 121 -54.64 97.51 31.04
C SER A 121 -56.01 96.86 31.17
N SER A 122 -56.74 96.72 30.06
CA SER A 122 -58.09 96.13 30.01
C SER A 122 -58.08 94.79 29.26
N ASP A 123 -57.78 94.80 27.95
CA ASP A 123 -58.12 93.68 27.07
C ASP A 123 -57.24 92.43 27.32
N LEU A 124 -55.94 92.61 27.57
CA LEU A 124 -55.01 91.50 27.80
C LEU A 124 -55.24 90.81 29.17
N PRO A 125 -55.48 91.56 30.28
CA PRO A 125 -56.05 91.01 31.51
C PRO A 125 -57.41 90.34 31.31
N GLU A 126 -58.32 90.94 30.53
CA GLU A 126 -59.66 90.38 30.30
C GLU A 126 -59.60 89.07 29.50
N ILE A 127 -58.75 88.95 28.48
CA ILE A 127 -58.51 87.69 27.75
C ILE A 127 -57.90 86.63 28.68
N ARG A 128 -56.96 86.99 29.56
CA ARG A 128 -56.42 86.05 30.56
C ARG A 128 -57.50 85.59 31.55
N TYR A 129 -58.38 86.49 31.98
CA TYR A 129 -59.54 86.16 32.80
C TYR A 129 -60.52 85.25 32.04
N GLN A 130 -60.81 85.53 30.77
CA GLN A 130 -61.65 84.68 29.92
C GLN A 130 -61.06 83.27 29.74
N ILE A 131 -59.74 83.13 29.55
CA ILE A 131 -59.05 81.83 29.48
C ILE A 131 -59.16 81.10 30.83
N SER A 132 -58.95 81.79 31.96
CA SER A 132 -59.14 81.18 33.28
C SER A 132 -60.59 80.77 33.55
N LYS A 133 -61.56 81.59 33.13
CA LYS A 133 -62.99 81.32 33.22
C LYS A 133 -63.40 80.12 32.36
N LYS A 134 -62.85 79.99 31.14
CA LYS A 134 -63.07 78.83 30.28
C LYS A 134 -62.39 77.58 30.83
N LYS A 135 -61.19 77.68 31.41
CA LYS A 135 -60.51 76.55 32.07
C LYS A 135 -61.28 76.06 33.30
N ASN A 136 -61.80 76.97 34.12
CA ASN A 136 -62.70 76.61 35.22
C ASN A 136 -64.00 75.99 34.69
N GLY A 137 -64.58 76.54 33.63
CA GLY A 137 -65.74 75.96 32.95
C GLY A 137 -65.49 74.55 32.41
N CYS A 138 -64.29 74.23 31.91
CA CYS A 138 -63.92 72.86 31.55
C CYS A 138 -63.86 71.94 32.77
N ALA A 139 -63.29 72.39 33.90
CA ALA A 139 -63.26 71.61 35.14
C ALA A 139 -64.66 71.44 35.78
N GLU A 140 -65.56 72.40 35.57
CA GLU A 140 -66.97 72.29 35.94
C GLU A 140 -67.71 71.31 35.03
N LEU A 141 -67.48 71.36 33.71
CA LEU A 141 -68.01 70.37 32.76
C LEU A 141 -67.47 68.95 33.01
N GLU A 142 -66.22 68.79 33.43
CA GLU A 142 -65.67 67.48 33.83
C GLU A 142 -66.37 66.94 35.10
N LYS A 143 -66.64 67.80 36.09
CA LYS A 143 -67.46 67.45 37.25
C LYS A 143 -68.92 67.16 36.88
N GLU A 144 -69.48 67.91 35.94
CA GLU A 144 -70.83 67.69 35.42
C GLU A 144 -70.93 66.37 34.67
N ILE A 145 -69.93 66.01 33.85
CA ILE A 145 -69.81 64.69 33.20
C ILE A 145 -69.67 63.57 34.25
N MET A 146 -68.88 63.75 35.30
CA MET A 146 -68.81 62.76 36.39
C MET A 146 -70.14 62.61 37.13
N ASN A 147 -70.85 63.71 37.43
CA ASN A 147 -72.17 63.66 38.03
C ASN A 147 -73.21 63.02 37.09
N LEU A 148 -73.18 63.36 35.79
CA LEU A 148 -74.08 62.80 34.79
C LEU A 148 -73.83 61.29 34.61
N ASN A 149 -72.57 60.83 34.62
CA ASN A 149 -72.25 59.41 34.60
C ASN A 149 -72.75 58.72 35.87
N SER A 150 -72.50 59.28 37.07
CA SER A 150 -73.04 58.73 38.31
C SER A 150 -74.57 58.73 38.34
N MET A 151 -75.22 59.70 37.70
CA MET A 151 -76.67 59.76 37.55
C MET A 151 -77.19 58.77 36.51
N LEU A 152 -76.40 58.47 35.46
CA LEU A 152 -76.68 57.45 34.47
C LEU A 152 -76.57 56.05 35.09
N ASP A 153 -75.54 55.79 35.91
CA ASP A 153 -75.40 54.55 36.68
C ASP A 153 -76.56 54.37 37.67
N LEU A 154 -76.99 55.44 38.37
CA LEU A 154 -78.19 55.42 39.20
C LEU A 154 -79.45 55.15 38.37
N LYS A 155 -79.59 55.75 37.17
CA LYS A 155 -80.73 55.50 36.27
C LYS A 155 -80.70 54.11 35.64
N GLN A 156 -79.52 53.51 35.48
CA GLN A 156 -79.35 52.11 35.08
C GLN A 156 -79.82 51.18 36.21
N GLY A 157 -79.47 51.50 37.46
CA GLY A 157 -79.98 50.82 38.66
C GLY A 157 -81.51 50.96 38.80
N ASP A 158 -82.05 52.16 38.57
CA ASP A 158 -83.50 52.40 38.52
C ASP A 158 -84.15 51.56 37.42
N LEU A 159 -83.58 51.50 36.21
CA LEU A 159 -84.10 50.69 35.10
C LEU A 159 -84.12 49.19 35.43
N ASP A 160 -83.10 48.66 36.10
CA ASP A 160 -83.06 47.26 36.50
C ASP A 160 -83.98 46.96 37.72
N LEU A 161 -84.28 47.97 38.55
CA LEU A 161 -85.35 47.91 39.54
C LEU A 161 -86.74 47.97 38.88
N PHE A 162 -86.95 48.83 37.88
CA PHE A 162 -88.18 48.89 37.09
C PHE A 162 -88.45 47.56 36.38
N LYS A 163 -87.46 46.95 35.72
CA LYS A 163 -87.61 45.61 35.12
C LYS A 163 -88.00 44.55 36.15
N ARG A 164 -87.34 44.52 37.32
CA ARG A 164 -87.74 43.60 38.41
C ARG A 164 -89.14 43.89 38.95
N ASN A 165 -89.56 45.15 38.97
CA ASN A 165 -90.89 45.54 39.39
C ASN A 165 -91.94 45.16 38.33
N GLU A 166 -91.66 45.33 37.04
CA GLU A 166 -92.47 44.84 35.93
C GLU A 166 -92.55 43.31 35.92
N GLU A 167 -91.46 42.59 36.17
CA GLU A 167 -91.48 41.12 36.34
C GLU A 167 -92.35 40.68 37.53
N LEU A 168 -92.32 41.43 38.64
CA LEU A 168 -93.18 41.19 39.81
C LEU A 168 -94.62 41.59 39.56
N GLU A 169 -94.86 42.65 38.79
CA GLU A 169 -96.19 43.13 38.41
C GLU A 169 -96.84 42.18 37.40
N ILE A 170 -96.10 41.66 36.42
CA ILE A 170 -96.50 40.57 35.53
C ILE A 170 -96.81 39.31 36.35
N LYS A 171 -95.97 38.94 37.32
CA LYS A 171 -96.25 37.78 38.20
C LYS A 171 -97.47 38.00 39.09
N ASN A 172 -97.70 39.21 39.61
CA ASN A 172 -98.90 39.56 40.37
C ASN A 172 -100.15 39.62 39.48
N LEU A 173 -100.05 40.13 38.26
CA LEU A 173 -101.13 40.09 37.26
C LEU A 173 -101.45 38.65 36.88
N HIS A 174 -100.45 37.80 36.68
CA HIS A 174 -100.64 36.39 36.38
C HIS A 174 -101.34 35.67 37.55
N LEU A 175 -100.89 35.88 38.79
CA LEU A 175 -101.55 35.38 40.00
C LEU A 175 -102.96 35.97 40.19
N LYS A 176 -103.17 37.24 39.83
CA LYS A 176 -104.50 37.89 39.89
C LYS A 176 -105.44 37.30 38.85
N TYR A 177 -104.99 37.09 37.62
CA TYR A 177 -105.77 36.41 36.58
C TYR A 177 -105.96 34.92 36.87
N GLU A 178 -105.02 34.24 37.53
CA GLU A 178 -105.18 32.86 38.01
C GLU A 178 -106.25 32.79 39.11
N VAL A 179 -106.28 33.77 40.03
CA VAL A 179 -107.35 33.91 41.03
C VAL A 179 -108.67 34.32 40.40
N GLU A 180 -108.71 35.30 39.50
CA GLU A 180 -109.93 35.73 38.79
C GLU A 180 -110.48 34.61 37.89
N LEU A 181 -109.63 33.81 37.24
CA LEU A 181 -110.04 32.60 36.53
C LEU A 181 -110.65 31.58 37.48
N GLN A 182 -110.06 31.38 38.66
CA GLN A 182 -110.58 30.44 39.65
C GLN A 182 -111.86 30.96 40.34
N GLU A 183 -112.00 32.26 40.54
CA GLU A 183 -113.24 32.91 40.98
C GLU A 183 -114.32 32.80 39.90
N LEU A 184 -113.98 33.07 38.63
CA LEU A 184 -114.90 32.88 37.50
C LEU A 184 -115.27 31.41 37.28
N GLU A 185 -114.35 30.46 37.47
CA GLU A 185 -114.66 29.02 37.47
C GLU A 185 -115.64 28.67 38.59
N ASN A 186 -115.47 29.24 39.79
CA ASN A 186 -116.40 29.03 40.90
C ASN A 186 -117.74 29.72 40.66
N GLU A 187 -117.78 30.94 40.10
CA GLU A 187 -119.00 31.64 39.71
C GLU A 187 -119.73 30.88 38.60
N LEU A 188 -119.04 30.43 37.55
CA LEU A 188 -119.61 29.57 36.50
C LEU A 188 -120.09 28.23 37.07
N GLN A 189 -119.41 27.67 38.08
CA GLN A 189 -119.87 26.47 38.75
C GLN A 189 -121.13 26.74 39.60
N GLU A 190 -121.24 27.90 40.25
CA GLU A 190 -122.46 28.34 40.92
C GLU A 190 -123.58 28.65 39.92
N GLU A 191 -123.32 29.35 38.82
CA GLU A 191 -124.29 29.60 37.74
C GLU A 191 -124.75 28.30 37.12
N LEU A 192 -123.86 27.35 36.83
CA LEU A 192 -124.20 26.00 36.36
C LEU A 192 -125.04 25.23 37.38
N ASN A 193 -124.81 25.41 38.68
CA ASN A 193 -125.63 24.80 39.73
C ASN A 193 -127.00 25.52 39.89
N GLN A 194 -127.06 26.84 39.75
CA GLN A 194 -128.30 27.61 39.71
C GLN A 194 -129.10 27.33 38.44
N GLU A 195 -128.44 27.12 37.31
CA GLU A 195 -129.07 26.76 36.06
C GLU A 195 -129.55 25.31 36.10
N LYS A 196 -128.77 24.36 36.64
CA LYS A 196 -129.28 23.02 36.99
C LYS A 196 -130.51 23.10 37.89
N PHE A 197 -130.52 23.96 38.91
CA PHE A 197 -131.69 24.17 39.77
C PHE A 197 -132.88 24.80 39.00
N LYS A 198 -132.64 25.73 38.06
CA LYS A 198 -133.67 26.26 37.16
C LYS A 198 -134.21 25.18 36.20
N TRP A 199 -133.34 24.35 35.63
CA TRP A 199 -133.70 23.21 34.78
C TRP A 199 -134.44 22.13 35.56
N GLU A 200 -134.09 21.90 36.83
CA GLU A 200 -134.79 20.96 37.72
C GLU A 200 -136.16 21.51 38.15
N LYS A 201 -136.28 22.83 38.33
CA LYS A 201 -137.57 23.52 38.50
C LYS A 201 -138.41 23.50 37.22
N GLN A 202 -137.83 23.75 36.05
CA GLN A 202 -138.51 23.64 34.75
C GLN A 202 -138.91 22.19 34.45
N LYS A 203 -138.11 21.22 34.89
CA LYS A 203 -138.46 19.79 34.86
C LYS A 203 -139.65 19.51 35.77
N GLN A 204 -139.71 20.06 36.99
CA GLN A 204 -140.92 19.99 37.82
C GLN A 204 -142.14 20.71 37.19
N GLU A 205 -141.95 21.79 36.44
CA GLU A 205 -143.03 22.46 35.70
C GLU A 205 -143.50 21.64 34.48
N LEU A 206 -142.59 20.94 33.79
CA LEU A 206 -142.87 20.03 32.67
C LEU A 206 -143.48 18.69 33.12
N GLU A 207 -143.04 18.12 34.25
CA GLU A 207 -143.61 16.90 34.86
C GLU A 207 -145.07 17.09 35.32
N ASN A 208 -145.53 18.34 35.45
CA ASN A 208 -146.92 18.69 35.77
C ASN A 208 -147.84 18.88 34.54
N MET A 209 -147.34 18.67 33.31
CA MET A 209 -148.17 18.63 32.10
C MET A 209 -148.20 17.20 31.52
N LYS A 210 -149.39 16.66 31.25
CA LYS A 210 -149.57 15.36 30.57
C LYS A 210 -149.81 15.58 29.06
N PRO A 211 -148.89 15.17 28.17
CA PRO A 211 -149.10 15.22 26.72
C PRO A 211 -150.04 14.11 26.23
N SER A 212 -150.56 14.26 24.99
CA SER A 212 -151.59 13.41 24.41
C SER A 212 -151.09 12.09 23.81
N GLU A 213 -152.04 11.16 23.64
CA GLU A 213 -151.87 9.74 23.36
C GLU A 213 -151.21 9.42 21.99
N GLU A 214 -151.21 10.36 21.05
CA GLU A 214 -150.60 10.23 19.73
C GLU A 214 -149.06 10.23 19.79
N ILE A 215 -148.47 11.04 20.67
CA ILE A 215 -147.00 11.16 20.83
C ILE A 215 -146.41 9.89 21.49
N ALA A 216 -147.21 9.16 22.26
CA ALA A 216 -146.76 7.96 22.96
C ALA A 216 -146.43 6.80 22.01
N GLN A 217 -147.15 6.65 20.90
CA GLN A 217 -146.99 5.54 19.95
C GLN A 217 -145.75 5.74 19.04
N GLU A 218 -145.46 6.98 18.64
CA GLU A 218 -144.26 7.32 17.86
C GLU A 218 -142.96 7.05 18.65
N ILE A 219 -142.97 7.34 19.96
CA ILE A 219 -141.86 7.04 20.88
C ILE A 219 -141.58 5.53 21.00
N GLU A 220 -142.58 4.67 20.85
CA GLU A 220 -142.40 3.21 20.98
C GLU A 220 -141.74 2.61 19.74
N ILE A 221 -142.09 3.08 18.53
CA ILE A 221 -141.45 2.68 17.27
C ILE A 221 -139.98 3.12 17.25
N LEU A 222 -139.69 4.38 17.56
CA LEU A 222 -138.34 4.94 17.56
C LEU A 222 -137.41 4.26 18.59
N LYS A 223 -137.95 3.72 19.69
CA LYS A 223 -137.18 2.88 20.64
C LYS A 223 -136.77 1.54 20.04
N GLY A 224 -137.61 0.92 19.20
CA GLY A 224 -137.31 -0.35 18.55
C GLY A 224 -136.14 -0.24 17.57
N GLU A 225 -136.15 0.79 16.72
CA GLU A 225 -135.08 1.05 15.74
C GLU A 225 -133.75 1.44 16.41
N LEU A 226 -133.81 2.15 17.54
CA LEU A 226 -132.64 2.56 18.30
C LEU A 226 -131.94 1.36 18.98
N GLU A 227 -132.68 0.33 19.39
CA GLU A 227 -132.10 -0.84 20.05
C GLU A 227 -131.48 -1.85 19.07
N SER A 228 -132.06 -2.02 17.88
CA SER A 228 -131.44 -2.84 16.81
C SER A 228 -130.11 -2.23 16.32
N ALA A 229 -130.07 -0.92 16.10
CA ALA A 229 -128.86 -0.21 15.69
C ALA A 229 -127.70 -0.33 16.72
N LYS A 230 -127.99 -0.33 18.02
CA LYS A 230 -126.98 -0.56 19.07
C LYS A 230 -126.37 -1.96 19.01
N ILE A 231 -127.18 -2.98 18.73
CA ILE A 231 -126.72 -4.38 18.69
C ILE A 231 -125.76 -4.58 17.51
N GLU A 232 -126.06 -4.01 16.33
CA GLU A 232 -125.13 -4.04 15.19
C GLU A 232 -123.82 -3.29 15.49
N LEU A 233 -123.90 -2.09 16.08
CA LEU A 233 -122.72 -1.30 16.43
C LEU A 233 -121.79 -2.04 17.39
N ASN A 234 -122.32 -2.66 18.45
CA ASN A 234 -121.53 -3.43 19.42
C ASN A 234 -120.87 -4.67 18.80
N ASN A 235 -121.55 -5.34 17.86
CA ASN A 235 -120.96 -6.49 17.15
C ASN A 235 -119.78 -6.06 16.26
N ILE A 236 -119.89 -4.91 15.58
CA ILE A 236 -118.80 -4.36 14.76
C ILE A 236 -117.61 -3.93 15.64
N ILE A 237 -117.85 -3.30 16.79
CA ILE A 237 -116.80 -2.93 17.75
C ILE A 237 -116.03 -4.16 18.22
N ASN A 238 -116.73 -5.21 18.68
CA ASN A 238 -116.10 -6.45 19.15
C ASN A 238 -115.30 -7.16 18.05
N GLN A 239 -115.81 -7.19 16.80
CA GLN A 239 -115.07 -7.78 15.68
C GLN A 239 -113.77 -7.00 15.36
N ASN A 240 -113.82 -5.66 15.40
CA ASN A 240 -112.65 -4.82 15.18
C ASN A 240 -111.61 -4.96 16.30
N GLU A 241 -112.02 -5.09 17.56
CA GLU A 241 -111.09 -5.33 18.68
C GLU A 241 -110.39 -6.68 18.58
N ILE A 242 -111.10 -7.74 18.18
CA ILE A 242 -110.51 -9.08 17.97
C ILE A 242 -109.46 -9.01 16.85
N GLN A 243 -109.83 -8.46 15.68
CA GLN A 243 -108.90 -8.33 14.56
C GLN A 243 -107.67 -7.48 14.90
N LEU A 244 -107.85 -6.38 15.64
CA LEU A 244 -106.74 -5.51 16.05
C LEU A 244 -105.78 -6.23 17.02
N ASN A 245 -106.30 -7.07 17.92
CA ASN A 245 -105.47 -7.89 18.81
C ASN A 245 -104.74 -9.01 18.05
N ASP A 246 -105.41 -9.68 17.11
CA ASP A 246 -104.80 -10.71 16.27
C ASP A 246 -103.66 -10.14 15.42
N TYR A 247 -103.88 -9.01 14.73
CA TYR A 247 -102.82 -8.33 13.97
C TYR A 247 -101.66 -7.86 14.86
N LYS A 248 -101.94 -7.39 16.08
CA LYS A 248 -100.91 -6.98 17.04
C LYS A 248 -100.07 -8.17 17.51
N ALA A 249 -100.69 -9.32 17.77
CA ALA A 249 -100.00 -10.55 18.14
C ALA A 249 -99.17 -11.10 16.96
N GLU A 250 -99.72 -11.09 15.75
CA GLU A 250 -99.00 -11.53 14.54
C GLU A 250 -97.79 -10.63 14.26
N LEU A 251 -97.93 -9.31 14.38
CA LEU A 251 -96.83 -8.35 14.22
C LEU A 251 -95.74 -8.54 15.27
N GLN A 252 -96.10 -8.77 16.54
CA GLN A 252 -95.15 -9.03 17.62
C GLN A 252 -94.36 -10.32 17.38
N ASN A 253 -95.02 -11.39 16.92
CA ASN A 253 -94.37 -12.65 16.59
C ASN A 253 -93.42 -12.51 15.39
N LYS A 254 -93.86 -11.88 14.30
CA LYS A 254 -93.01 -11.56 13.14
C LYS A 254 -91.78 -10.72 13.54
N PHE A 255 -91.92 -9.81 14.49
CA PHE A 255 -90.81 -8.99 14.98
C PHE A 255 -89.77 -9.80 15.80
N GLU A 256 -90.21 -10.69 16.69
CA GLU A 256 -89.30 -11.56 17.46
C GLU A 256 -88.66 -12.67 16.59
N GLU A 257 -89.36 -13.17 15.56
CA GLU A 257 -88.76 -14.04 14.54
C GLU A 257 -87.69 -13.29 13.74
N PHE A 258 -88.00 -12.10 13.22
CA PHE A 258 -87.03 -11.24 12.52
C PHE A 258 -85.80 -10.96 13.40
N LYS A 259 -86.00 -10.65 14.68
CA LYS A 259 -84.91 -10.40 15.65
C LYS A 259 -84.01 -11.62 15.86
N LYS A 260 -84.57 -12.84 15.92
CA LYS A 260 -83.78 -14.09 15.95
C LYS A 260 -83.06 -14.33 14.62
N GLU A 261 -83.74 -14.15 13.50
CA GLU A 261 -83.20 -14.33 12.15
C GLU A 261 -82.04 -13.37 11.86
N LYS A 262 -82.11 -12.11 12.32
CA LYS A 262 -81.05 -11.11 12.11
C LYS A 262 -79.95 -11.13 13.18
N LYS A 263 -80.17 -11.68 14.37
CA LYS A 263 -79.13 -11.78 15.39
C LYS A 263 -78.00 -12.72 14.99
N ALA A 264 -78.31 -13.93 14.51
CA ALA A 264 -77.30 -14.90 14.09
C ALA A 264 -76.32 -14.40 12.99
N PRO A 265 -76.77 -13.72 11.91
CA PRO A 265 -75.86 -13.10 10.96
C PRO A 265 -75.14 -11.87 11.53
N LEU A 266 -75.74 -11.09 12.44
CA LEU A 266 -75.06 -9.98 13.10
C LEU A 266 -73.89 -10.45 13.97
N ASP A 267 -74.10 -11.48 14.79
CA ASP A 267 -73.05 -12.06 15.65
C ASP A 267 -71.90 -12.63 14.79
N LYS A 268 -72.21 -13.28 13.66
CA LYS A 268 -71.21 -13.70 12.65
C LYS A 268 -70.45 -12.51 12.04
N LEU A 269 -71.14 -11.40 11.76
CA LEU A 269 -70.54 -10.20 11.15
C LEU A 269 -69.61 -9.49 12.15
N ILE A 270 -69.94 -9.49 13.45
CA ILE A 270 -69.07 -9.02 14.53
C ILE A 270 -67.82 -9.90 14.64
N SER A 271 -67.98 -11.22 14.71
CA SER A 271 -66.83 -12.15 14.78
C SER A 271 -65.92 -12.04 13.56
N ASN A 272 -66.49 -11.92 12.35
CA ASN A 272 -65.71 -11.66 11.13
C ASN A 272 -64.98 -10.31 11.19
N LYS A 273 -65.59 -9.26 11.74
CA LYS A 273 -64.95 -7.95 11.91
C LYS A 273 -63.75 -8.02 12.88
N GLU A 274 -63.87 -8.77 13.96
CA GLU A 274 -62.77 -8.98 14.93
C GLU A 274 -61.62 -9.77 14.31
N GLN A 275 -61.90 -10.87 13.61
CA GLN A 275 -60.89 -11.63 12.85
C GLN A 275 -60.21 -10.77 11.77
N LEU A 276 -60.97 -9.96 11.05
CA LEU A 276 -60.41 -9.01 10.07
C LEU A 276 -59.52 -7.96 10.74
N LYS A 277 -59.87 -7.47 11.94
CA LYS A 277 -59.05 -6.53 12.70
C LYS A 277 -57.73 -7.17 13.15
N GLU A 278 -57.76 -8.39 13.71
CA GLU A 278 -56.53 -9.12 14.04
C GLU A 278 -55.64 -9.36 12.81
N ASN A 279 -56.24 -9.68 11.66
CA ASN A 279 -55.49 -9.91 10.43
C ASN A 279 -54.88 -8.60 9.90
N ILE A 280 -55.59 -7.47 9.99
CA ILE A 280 -55.04 -6.14 9.69
C ILE A 280 -53.84 -5.85 10.59
N GLU A 281 -53.97 -6.02 11.91
CA GLU A 281 -52.87 -5.77 12.85
C GLU A 281 -51.65 -6.68 12.56
N LYS A 282 -51.87 -7.97 12.24
CA LYS A 282 -50.81 -8.89 11.80
C LYS A 282 -50.12 -8.38 10.52
N TYR A 283 -50.89 -8.06 9.47
CA TYR A 283 -50.33 -7.57 8.21
C TYR A 283 -49.64 -6.20 8.36
N GLU A 284 -50.11 -5.30 9.21
CA GLU A 284 -49.41 -4.05 9.54
C GLU A 284 -48.05 -4.32 10.18
N THR A 285 -47.95 -5.26 11.14
CA THR A 285 -46.65 -5.63 11.72
C THR A 285 -45.71 -6.30 10.70
N GLU A 286 -46.25 -7.13 9.81
CA GLU A 286 -45.49 -7.77 8.73
C GLU A 286 -44.97 -6.74 7.71
N ILE A 287 -45.81 -5.79 7.28
CA ILE A 287 -45.42 -4.66 6.41
C ILE A 287 -44.30 -3.83 7.07
N ILE A 288 -44.42 -3.51 8.35
CA ILE A 288 -43.38 -2.76 9.09
C ILE A 288 -42.05 -3.53 9.12
N ASN A 289 -42.08 -4.85 9.32
CA ASN A 289 -40.87 -5.68 9.33
C ASN A 289 -40.25 -5.80 7.94
N ILE A 290 -41.04 -6.11 6.90
CA ILE A 290 -40.58 -6.17 5.50
C ILE A 290 -40.00 -4.81 5.08
N THR A 291 -40.60 -3.69 5.49
CA THR A 291 -40.07 -2.34 5.18
C THR A 291 -38.70 -2.13 5.80
N LYS A 292 -38.51 -2.53 7.08
CA LYS A 292 -37.19 -2.46 7.75
C LYS A 292 -36.15 -3.35 7.05
N GLU A 293 -36.53 -4.56 6.64
CA GLU A 293 -35.65 -5.47 5.90
C GLU A 293 -35.27 -4.88 4.53
N GLN A 294 -36.23 -4.31 3.80
CA GLN A 294 -35.96 -3.60 2.54
C GLN A 294 -34.99 -2.43 2.74
N ASP A 295 -35.13 -1.64 3.80
CA ASP A 295 -34.23 -0.51 4.05
C ASP A 295 -32.83 -0.95 4.50
N LEU A 296 -32.70 -2.06 5.23
CA LEU A 296 -31.41 -2.69 5.54
C LEU A 296 -30.75 -3.24 4.26
N LEU A 297 -31.52 -3.89 3.38
CA LEU A 297 -31.03 -4.39 2.10
C LEU A 297 -30.62 -3.26 1.15
N LYS A 298 -31.37 -2.16 1.09
CA LYS A 298 -30.98 -0.95 0.31
C LYS A 298 -29.66 -0.38 0.80
N LYS A 299 -29.47 -0.20 2.12
CA LYS A 299 -28.20 0.26 2.69
C LYS A 299 -27.04 -0.67 2.33
N SER A 300 -27.25 -1.98 2.47
CA SER A 300 -26.25 -2.99 2.08
C SER A 300 -25.90 -2.92 0.57
N GLN A 301 -26.89 -2.64 -0.30
CA GLN A 301 -26.65 -2.42 -1.72
C GLN A 301 -25.88 -1.12 -2.01
N GLU A 302 -26.17 -0.03 -1.27
CA GLU A 302 -25.43 1.24 -1.34
C GLU A 302 -23.95 1.03 -0.94
N ASP A 303 -23.70 0.40 0.22
CA ASP A 303 -22.36 0.07 0.72
C ASP A 303 -21.59 -0.84 -0.25
N LEU A 304 -22.27 -1.78 -0.92
CA LEU A 304 -21.67 -2.66 -1.92
C LEU A 304 -21.36 -1.91 -3.23
N ARG A 305 -22.20 -0.96 -3.66
CA ARG A 305 -21.92 -0.10 -4.81
C ARG A 305 -20.70 0.77 -4.57
N GLU A 306 -20.61 1.43 -3.41
CA GLU A 306 -19.45 2.26 -3.05
C GLU A 306 -18.16 1.42 -3.01
N LYS A 307 -18.21 0.20 -2.46
CA LYS A 307 -17.08 -0.75 -2.49
C LYS A 307 -16.69 -1.14 -3.91
N ILE A 308 -17.65 -1.46 -4.78
CA ILE A 308 -17.40 -1.80 -6.18
C ILE A 308 -16.74 -0.62 -6.90
N GLU A 309 -17.27 0.60 -6.75
CA GLU A 309 -16.72 1.79 -7.40
C GLU A 309 -15.28 2.11 -6.92
N ASN A 310 -15.02 1.97 -5.61
CA ASN A 310 -13.67 2.09 -5.04
C ASN A 310 -12.71 1.03 -5.62
N TYR A 311 -13.15 -0.23 -5.76
CA TYR A 311 -12.33 -1.28 -6.38
C TYR A 311 -12.11 -1.06 -7.89
N SER A 312 -13.12 -0.61 -8.63
CA SER A 312 -12.98 -0.23 -10.05
C SER A 312 -11.99 0.91 -10.23
N GLN A 313 -12.01 1.91 -9.35
CA GLN A 313 -11.04 3.02 -9.39
C GLN A 313 -9.62 2.54 -9.06
N LYS A 314 -9.45 1.62 -8.08
CA LYS A 314 -8.16 0.99 -7.77
C LYS A 314 -7.61 0.15 -8.92
N LEU A 315 -8.46 -0.64 -9.57
CA LEU A 315 -8.09 -1.42 -10.76
C LEU A 315 -7.60 -0.50 -11.87
N LYS A 316 -8.37 0.55 -12.20
CA LYS A 316 -8.00 1.52 -13.23
C LYS A 316 -6.68 2.25 -12.93
N ASN A 317 -6.41 2.58 -11.66
CA ASN A 317 -5.13 3.15 -11.27
C ASN A 317 -3.98 2.15 -11.45
N SER A 318 -4.17 0.88 -11.06
CA SER A 318 -3.20 -0.21 -11.24
C SER A 318 -2.92 -0.49 -12.73
N GLU A 319 -3.94 -0.46 -13.59
CA GLU A 319 -3.81 -0.56 -15.05
C GLU A 319 -2.96 0.58 -15.61
N ASN A 320 -3.22 1.83 -15.18
CA ASN A 320 -2.42 2.99 -15.58
C ASN A 320 -0.95 2.91 -15.11
N GLU A 321 -0.70 2.33 -13.93
CA GLU A 321 0.66 2.07 -13.42
C GLU A 321 1.37 0.95 -14.20
N MET A 322 0.65 -0.04 -14.72
CA MET A 322 1.23 -1.12 -15.54
C MET A 322 1.69 -0.66 -16.92
N VAL A 323 1.07 0.36 -17.53
CA VAL A 323 1.45 0.87 -18.87
C VAL A 323 2.94 1.26 -18.94
N PRO A 324 3.48 2.18 -18.11
CA PRO A 324 4.89 2.55 -18.17
C PRO A 324 5.86 1.42 -17.74
N LEU A 325 5.39 0.41 -16.99
CA LEU A 325 6.20 -0.79 -16.73
C LEU A 325 6.29 -1.68 -17.98
N ASN A 326 5.20 -1.88 -18.72
CA ASN A 326 5.21 -2.64 -19.97
C ASN A 326 6.04 -1.94 -21.05
N GLU A 327 5.99 -0.61 -21.16
CA GLU A 327 6.84 0.16 -22.07
C GLU A 327 8.34 -0.01 -21.74
N LYS A 328 8.70 0.06 -20.45
CA LYS A 328 10.07 -0.22 -19.99
C LYS A 328 10.49 -1.67 -20.28
N LEU A 329 9.60 -2.63 -20.06
CA LEU A 329 9.87 -4.05 -20.33
C LEU A 329 10.11 -4.31 -21.83
N MET A 330 9.32 -3.68 -22.72
CA MET A 330 9.57 -3.74 -24.16
C MET A 330 10.91 -3.09 -24.56
N ALA A 331 11.26 -1.94 -23.97
CA ALA A 331 12.55 -1.29 -24.23
C ALA A 331 13.73 -2.18 -23.82
N VAL A 332 13.71 -2.71 -22.59
CA VAL A 332 14.75 -3.62 -22.08
C VAL A 332 14.82 -4.92 -22.88
N SER A 333 13.68 -5.49 -23.28
CA SER A 333 13.67 -6.69 -24.15
C SER A 333 14.34 -6.43 -25.50
N LYS A 334 14.14 -5.25 -26.08
CA LYS A 334 14.77 -4.86 -27.35
C LYS A 334 16.26 -4.60 -27.20
N GLU A 335 16.70 -3.96 -26.11
CA GLU A 335 18.12 -3.80 -25.79
C GLU A 335 18.81 -5.16 -25.58
N PHE A 336 18.14 -6.10 -24.90
CA PHE A 336 18.62 -7.46 -24.73
C PHE A 336 18.78 -8.22 -26.06
N GLU A 337 17.83 -8.09 -26.99
CA GLU A 337 17.96 -8.69 -28.33
C GLU A 337 19.15 -8.14 -29.13
N ILE A 338 19.40 -6.82 -29.04
CA ILE A 338 20.55 -6.16 -29.67
C ILE A 338 21.85 -6.70 -29.06
N LEU A 339 21.99 -6.66 -27.73
CA LEU A 339 23.17 -7.14 -27.01
C LEU A 339 23.42 -8.64 -27.25
N LYS A 340 22.36 -9.44 -27.36
CA LYS A 340 22.47 -10.86 -27.72
C LYS A 340 23.03 -11.03 -29.13
N SER A 341 22.53 -10.28 -30.11
CA SER A 341 23.05 -10.30 -31.49
C SER A 341 24.51 -9.86 -31.57
N GLU A 342 24.92 -8.88 -30.77
CA GLU A 342 26.32 -8.43 -30.68
C GLU A 342 27.22 -9.49 -30.03
N ASN A 343 26.78 -10.11 -28.94
CA ASN A 343 27.50 -11.19 -28.27
C ASN A 343 27.68 -12.42 -29.19
N ASP A 344 26.64 -12.81 -29.93
CA ASP A 344 26.71 -13.96 -30.84
C ASP A 344 27.67 -13.69 -32.02
N LYS A 345 27.76 -12.45 -32.53
CA LYS A 345 28.81 -12.04 -33.49
C LYS A 345 30.21 -12.08 -32.87
N LEU A 346 30.35 -11.63 -31.63
CA LEU A 346 31.65 -11.61 -30.94
C LEU A 346 32.18 -13.04 -30.70
N LYS A 347 31.30 -13.99 -30.35
CA LYS A 347 31.65 -15.42 -30.29
C LYS A 347 32.10 -15.96 -31.65
N GLU A 348 31.42 -15.59 -32.73
CA GLU A 348 31.81 -16.03 -34.08
C GLU A 348 33.19 -15.48 -34.49
N LEU A 349 33.54 -14.26 -34.06
CA LEU A 349 34.87 -13.68 -34.26
C LEU A 349 35.92 -14.39 -33.41
N ALA A 350 35.68 -14.57 -32.11
CA ALA A 350 36.58 -15.28 -31.21
C ALA A 350 36.87 -16.72 -31.68
N PHE A 351 35.85 -17.45 -32.14
CA PHE A 351 36.01 -18.80 -32.70
C PHE A 351 36.90 -18.83 -33.95
N LYS A 352 36.77 -17.84 -34.84
CA LYS A 352 37.66 -17.72 -36.03
C LYS A 352 39.09 -17.37 -35.64
N GLU A 353 39.27 -16.53 -34.62
CA GLU A 353 40.60 -16.18 -34.11
C GLU A 353 41.27 -17.35 -33.39
N GLU A 354 40.51 -18.15 -32.63
CA GLU A 354 40.96 -19.41 -32.01
C GLU A 354 41.42 -20.43 -33.07
N GLN A 355 40.65 -20.60 -34.15
CA GLN A 355 41.06 -21.45 -35.27
C GLN A 355 42.38 -20.98 -35.91
N LEU A 356 42.50 -19.69 -36.21
CA LEU A 356 43.74 -19.11 -36.77
C LEU A 356 44.94 -19.19 -35.80
N TYR A 357 44.69 -19.11 -34.49
CA TYR A 357 45.72 -19.31 -33.48
C TYR A 357 46.19 -20.77 -33.47
N LYS A 358 45.26 -21.72 -33.47
CA LYS A 358 45.57 -23.16 -33.49
C LYS A 358 46.37 -23.55 -34.72
N GLU A 359 45.95 -23.13 -35.93
CA GLU A 359 46.69 -23.39 -37.17
C GLU A 359 48.13 -22.85 -37.13
N LYS A 360 48.33 -21.64 -36.58
CA LYS A 360 49.67 -21.07 -36.41
C LYS A 360 50.49 -21.79 -35.35
N TYR A 361 49.85 -22.25 -34.28
CA TYR A 361 50.51 -22.99 -33.20
C TYR A 361 51.01 -24.35 -33.72
N GLU A 362 50.18 -25.10 -34.43
CA GLU A 362 50.55 -26.36 -35.10
C GLU A 362 51.73 -26.15 -36.09
N GLN A 363 51.70 -25.08 -36.91
CA GLN A 363 52.82 -24.73 -37.79
C GLN A 363 54.13 -24.43 -37.04
N VAL A 364 54.05 -23.81 -35.86
CA VAL A 364 55.23 -23.54 -35.03
C VAL A 364 55.79 -24.82 -34.42
N GLU A 365 54.95 -25.74 -33.95
CA GLU A 365 55.39 -27.06 -33.45
C GLU A 365 56.04 -27.90 -34.57
N GLU A 366 55.45 -27.94 -35.78
CA GLU A 366 56.04 -28.62 -36.93
C GLU A 366 57.42 -28.06 -37.31
N GLU A 367 57.56 -26.72 -37.38
CA GLU A 367 58.84 -26.08 -37.69
C GLU A 367 59.87 -26.25 -36.55
N GLN A 368 59.46 -26.28 -35.28
CA GLN A 368 60.35 -26.62 -34.17
C GLN A 368 60.84 -28.06 -34.27
N LEU A 369 59.96 -29.04 -34.49
CA LEU A 369 60.33 -30.44 -34.65
C LEU A 369 61.25 -30.64 -35.86
N ARG A 370 61.00 -29.92 -36.96
CA ARG A 370 61.86 -29.90 -38.14
C ARG A 370 63.25 -29.36 -37.82
N ARG A 371 63.35 -28.25 -37.06
CA ARG A 371 64.64 -27.70 -36.59
C ARG A 371 65.39 -28.69 -35.71
N LYS A 372 64.72 -29.28 -34.71
CA LYS A 372 65.29 -30.31 -33.82
C LYS A 372 65.88 -31.49 -34.60
N LYS A 373 65.18 -31.98 -35.65
CA LYS A 373 65.70 -33.03 -36.55
C LYS A 373 66.93 -32.58 -37.36
N LEU A 374 66.97 -31.33 -37.80
CA LEU A 374 68.12 -30.76 -38.53
C LEU A 374 69.32 -30.52 -37.60
N GLU A 375 69.11 -29.97 -36.39
CA GLU A 375 70.11 -29.80 -35.33
C GLU A 375 70.74 -31.15 -34.97
N ASN A 376 69.92 -32.17 -34.71
CA ASN A 376 70.39 -33.54 -34.45
C ASN A 376 71.22 -34.12 -35.62
N SER A 377 70.85 -33.81 -36.87
CA SER A 377 71.60 -34.23 -38.07
C SER A 377 72.94 -33.48 -38.21
N ILE A 378 72.99 -32.20 -37.86
CA ILE A 378 74.21 -31.40 -37.83
C ILE A 378 75.18 -31.94 -36.77
N ASP A 379 74.68 -32.31 -35.60
CA ASP A 379 75.52 -32.85 -34.52
C ASP A 379 76.05 -34.26 -34.83
N GLU A 380 75.30 -35.10 -35.55
CA GLU A 380 75.84 -36.35 -36.12
C GLU A 380 76.95 -36.10 -37.14
N LEU A 381 76.83 -35.06 -37.98
CA LEU A 381 77.88 -34.70 -38.94
C LEU A 381 79.15 -34.16 -38.26
N LYS A 382 79.01 -33.39 -37.17
CA LYS A 382 80.14 -32.98 -36.31
C LYS A 382 80.78 -34.20 -35.62
N GLY A 383 79.95 -35.14 -35.15
CA GLY A 383 80.38 -36.35 -34.46
C GLY A 383 80.98 -36.12 -33.07
N THR A 384 80.72 -34.96 -32.46
CA THR A 384 81.09 -34.65 -31.06
C THR A 384 80.11 -35.27 -30.07
N ILE A 385 80.49 -35.33 -28.80
CA ILE A 385 79.53 -35.68 -27.73
C ILE A 385 78.56 -34.52 -27.51
N ARG A 386 77.26 -34.83 -27.40
CA ARG A 386 76.21 -33.83 -27.16
C ARG A 386 76.25 -33.37 -25.71
N CYS A 387 76.31 -32.08 -25.46
CA CYS A 387 76.31 -31.46 -24.13
C CYS A 387 75.20 -30.41 -24.04
N VAL A 388 74.31 -30.54 -23.07
CA VAL A 388 73.19 -29.62 -22.83
C VAL A 388 73.29 -29.05 -21.42
N ALA A 389 73.12 -27.73 -21.30
CA ALA A 389 72.98 -27.07 -20.00
C ALA A 389 71.49 -26.86 -19.71
N TYR A 390 71.00 -27.43 -18.60
CA TYR A 390 69.67 -27.17 -18.04
C TYR A 390 69.86 -26.31 -16.80
N TYR A 391 69.46 -25.04 -16.88
CA TYR A 391 69.95 -24.01 -15.98
C TYR A 391 68.83 -23.27 -15.25
N SER A 392 69.13 -22.85 -14.02
CA SER A 392 68.28 -21.96 -13.22
C SER A 392 68.62 -20.52 -13.54
N THR A 393 67.71 -19.82 -14.20
CA THR A 393 67.85 -18.41 -14.56
C THR A 393 67.95 -17.54 -13.30
N THR A 394 67.22 -17.89 -12.24
CA THR A 394 67.22 -17.16 -10.96
C THR A 394 68.52 -17.33 -10.16
N GLU A 395 69.20 -18.47 -10.24
CA GLU A 395 70.38 -18.77 -9.41
C GLU A 395 71.72 -18.42 -10.09
N LEU A 396 71.75 -18.19 -11.41
CA LEU A 396 72.97 -17.96 -12.19
C LEU A 396 73.18 -16.53 -12.71
N GLN A 397 72.13 -15.71 -12.75
CA GLN A 397 72.15 -14.38 -13.37
C GLN A 397 73.25 -13.44 -12.87
N ASP A 398 73.65 -13.56 -11.60
CA ASP A 398 74.65 -12.69 -10.98
C ASP A 398 76.11 -13.03 -11.34
N ALA A 399 76.36 -14.26 -11.82
CA ALA A 399 77.72 -14.79 -12.04
C ALA A 399 78.00 -15.16 -13.51
N TYR A 400 76.97 -15.44 -14.32
CA TYR A 400 77.12 -15.85 -15.72
C TYR A 400 76.14 -15.11 -16.63
N SER A 401 76.63 -14.64 -17.78
CA SER A 401 75.78 -14.17 -18.87
C SER A 401 75.47 -15.32 -19.82
N ILE A 402 74.18 -15.60 -20.01
CA ILE A 402 73.68 -16.76 -20.76
C ILE A 402 73.02 -16.27 -22.06
N ASP A 403 73.49 -16.75 -23.20
CA ASP A 403 72.93 -16.47 -24.53
C ASP A 403 72.25 -17.74 -25.06
N ILE A 404 70.92 -17.78 -24.94
CA ILE A 404 70.09 -18.90 -25.40
C ILE A 404 70.19 -19.04 -26.94
N PRO A 405 70.04 -17.99 -27.77
CA PRO A 405 70.26 -18.08 -29.22
C PRO A 405 71.61 -18.65 -29.68
N SER A 406 72.73 -18.32 -29.03
CA SER A 406 74.05 -18.87 -29.40
C SER A 406 74.43 -20.15 -28.65
N HIS A 407 73.60 -20.62 -27.72
CA HIS A 407 73.85 -21.78 -26.86
C HIS A 407 75.16 -21.65 -26.06
N THR A 408 75.46 -20.45 -25.55
CA THR A 408 76.67 -20.18 -24.76
C THR A 408 76.38 -19.68 -23.35
N ILE A 409 77.27 -20.05 -22.44
CA ILE A 409 77.32 -19.54 -21.07
C ILE A 409 78.69 -18.88 -20.91
N THR A 410 78.73 -17.65 -20.42
CA THR A 410 79.98 -16.88 -20.28
C THR A 410 80.14 -16.41 -18.83
N SER A 411 81.29 -16.69 -18.21
CA SER A 411 81.58 -16.24 -16.85
C SER A 411 81.68 -14.71 -16.79
N ILE A 412 80.97 -14.06 -15.87
CA ILE A 412 81.11 -12.63 -15.65
C ILE A 412 82.33 -12.41 -14.74
N ASP A 413 83.41 -11.82 -15.27
CA ASP A 413 84.56 -11.39 -14.46
C ASP A 413 84.15 -10.27 -13.49
N VAL A 414 83.62 -10.63 -12.31
CA VAL A 414 83.40 -9.70 -11.21
C VAL A 414 84.75 -9.33 -10.59
N ALA A 415 85.39 -8.33 -11.19
CA ALA A 415 86.64 -7.76 -10.70
C ALA A 415 86.45 -7.12 -9.30
N GLY A 416 86.68 -7.90 -8.25
CA GLY A 416 86.87 -7.40 -6.88
C GLY A 416 85.86 -7.87 -5.84
N ASN A 417 85.83 -9.18 -5.54
CA ASN A 417 85.13 -9.71 -4.36
C ASN A 417 86.04 -10.69 -3.58
N GLU A 418 86.90 -10.17 -2.70
CA GLU A 418 87.98 -10.92 -2.01
C GLU A 418 87.52 -11.92 -0.92
N ASN A 419 86.22 -12.23 -0.82
CA ASN A 419 85.64 -12.79 0.41
C ASN A 419 85.23 -14.28 0.40
N ASN A 420 85.54 -15.06 -0.63
CA ASN A 420 85.30 -16.51 -0.65
C ASN A 420 86.46 -17.32 -1.23
N LEU A 421 87.50 -17.54 -0.42
CA LEU A 421 88.55 -18.53 -0.73
C LEU A 421 89.12 -19.12 0.57
N ASN A 422 88.48 -20.18 1.05
CA ASN A 422 88.92 -20.92 2.24
C ASN A 422 88.99 -22.43 1.95
N LEU A 423 89.71 -22.79 0.89
CA LEU A 423 90.15 -24.16 0.61
C LEU A 423 91.66 -24.14 0.35
N LYS A 424 92.40 -24.63 1.34
CA LYS A 424 93.87 -24.82 1.26
C LYS A 424 94.15 -26.04 0.39
N PHE A 425 95.07 -25.94 -0.57
CA PHE A 425 96.23 -26.85 -0.72
C PHE A 425 97.02 -26.57 -2.02
N SER A 426 98.16 -25.89 -1.89
CA SER A 426 99.48 -26.39 -2.35
C SER A 426 100.49 -25.24 -2.46
N ASP A 427 101.61 -25.36 -1.74
CA ASP A 427 102.75 -24.48 -1.96
C ASP A 427 103.54 -24.96 -3.19
N ASN A 428 103.67 -24.14 -4.24
CA ASN A 428 104.96 -23.60 -4.68
C ASN A 428 104.95 -22.83 -6.02
N VAL A 429 105.88 -21.86 -6.10
CA VAL A 429 106.41 -21.12 -7.29
C VAL A 429 105.52 -20.07 -7.98
N ASN A 430 105.66 -18.84 -7.50
CA ASN A 430 105.97 -17.62 -8.27
C ASN A 430 105.65 -17.59 -9.78
N LYS A 431 104.68 -16.75 -10.16
CA LYS A 431 104.91 -15.58 -11.03
C LYS A 431 103.80 -14.54 -10.90
N LYS A 432 104.19 -13.28 -10.69
CA LYS A 432 103.30 -12.13 -10.89
C LYS A 432 103.31 -11.75 -12.36
N ASP A 433 102.24 -12.07 -13.07
CA ASP A 433 101.83 -11.38 -14.29
C ASP A 433 100.31 -11.19 -14.17
N GLU A 434 99.85 -9.93 -14.10
CA GLU A 434 98.42 -9.59 -14.07
C GLU A 434 97.81 -9.79 -15.47
N VAL A 435 97.62 -11.06 -15.83
CA VAL A 435 96.75 -11.43 -16.95
C VAL A 435 95.32 -11.16 -16.47
N LYS A 436 94.71 -10.10 -17.00
CA LYS A 436 93.24 -10.02 -17.02
C LYS A 436 92.76 -11.29 -17.73
N SER A 437 92.08 -12.17 -17.00
CA SER A 437 91.28 -13.23 -17.62
C SER A 437 90.40 -12.57 -18.68
N LEU A 438 90.33 -13.19 -19.85
CA LEU A 438 89.14 -12.99 -20.66
C LEU A 438 88.03 -13.81 -20.00
N PRO A 439 86.78 -13.34 -20.02
CA PRO A 439 85.66 -14.12 -19.54
C PRO A 439 85.59 -15.43 -20.34
N ASN A 440 85.57 -16.56 -19.63
CA ASN A 440 85.53 -17.87 -20.28
C ASN A 440 84.14 -18.08 -20.89
N MET A 441 84.11 -18.30 -22.21
CA MET A 441 82.91 -18.68 -22.94
C MET A 441 82.86 -20.21 -23.09
N TYR A 442 81.71 -20.78 -22.76
CA TYR A 442 81.44 -22.21 -22.77
C TYR A 442 80.30 -22.50 -23.76
N GLU A 443 80.59 -23.32 -24.77
CA GLU A 443 79.65 -23.69 -25.84
C GLU A 443 78.94 -25.00 -25.52
N PHE A 444 77.61 -25.03 -25.71
CA PHE A 444 76.76 -26.21 -25.56
C PHE A 444 76.02 -26.50 -26.88
N ASN A 445 75.53 -27.73 -27.03
CA ASN A 445 74.58 -28.06 -28.10
C ASN A 445 73.23 -27.39 -27.87
N ARG A 446 72.83 -27.21 -26.60
CA ARG A 446 71.62 -26.49 -26.20
C ARG A 446 71.79 -25.91 -24.80
N VAL A 447 71.16 -24.76 -24.55
CA VAL A 447 71.08 -24.12 -23.24
C VAL A 447 69.59 -23.87 -22.95
N ILE A 448 69.08 -24.46 -21.86
CA ILE A 448 67.65 -24.64 -21.59
C ILE A 448 67.29 -24.03 -20.23
N PRO A 449 66.43 -22.98 -20.17
CA PRO A 449 65.97 -22.40 -18.92
C PRO A 449 64.93 -23.29 -18.24
N SER A 450 65.26 -23.75 -17.03
CA SER A 450 64.42 -24.62 -16.21
C SER A 450 63.11 -23.99 -15.74
N GLU A 451 63.03 -22.65 -15.71
CA GLU A 451 61.80 -21.93 -15.39
C GLU A 451 60.77 -21.87 -16.54
N LEU A 452 61.17 -22.18 -17.78
CA LEU A 452 60.29 -22.15 -18.96
C LEU A 452 59.95 -23.54 -19.50
N ILE A 453 60.81 -24.54 -19.27
CA ILE A 453 60.69 -25.89 -19.84
C ILE A 453 60.94 -26.90 -18.70
N GLU A 454 59.90 -27.65 -18.32
CA GLU A 454 60.01 -28.73 -17.33
C GLU A 454 60.84 -29.92 -17.86
N GLU A 455 61.36 -30.78 -16.98
CA GLU A 455 62.21 -31.92 -17.39
C GLU A 455 61.53 -32.90 -18.35
N SER A 456 60.21 -33.09 -18.24
CA SER A 456 59.41 -33.91 -19.16
C SER A 456 59.37 -33.30 -20.56
N MET A 457 59.07 -32.00 -20.65
CA MET A 457 59.06 -31.25 -21.90
C MET A 457 60.46 -31.18 -22.51
N MET A 458 61.50 -30.92 -21.70
CA MET A 458 62.90 -30.95 -22.12
C MET A 458 63.28 -32.27 -22.80
N LEU A 459 62.87 -33.41 -22.22
CA LEU A 459 63.19 -34.71 -22.79
C LEU A 459 62.42 -34.98 -24.09
N CYS A 460 61.12 -34.64 -24.16
CA CYS A 460 60.32 -34.74 -25.38
C CYS A 460 60.84 -33.82 -26.51
N ASP A 461 61.30 -32.61 -26.17
CA ASP A 461 61.70 -31.60 -27.12
C ASP A 461 63.14 -31.74 -27.61
N GLU A 462 64.10 -31.87 -26.71
CA GLU A 462 65.52 -31.67 -27.00
C GLU A 462 66.34 -32.98 -26.96
N TYR A 463 65.82 -34.03 -26.31
CA TYR A 463 66.46 -35.35 -26.22
C TYR A 463 65.81 -36.41 -27.12
N GLN A 464 64.50 -36.35 -27.32
CA GLN A 464 63.73 -37.37 -28.04
C GLN A 464 64.27 -37.67 -29.45
N CYS A 465 64.63 -36.64 -30.23
CA CYS A 465 65.18 -36.82 -31.58
C CYS A 465 66.52 -37.60 -31.59
N TYR A 466 67.32 -37.48 -30.54
CA TYR A 466 68.54 -38.27 -30.36
C TYR A 466 68.21 -39.71 -29.95
N HIS A 467 67.25 -39.90 -29.05
CA HIS A 467 66.80 -41.21 -28.60
C HIS A 467 66.21 -42.04 -29.75
N ASP A 468 65.25 -41.47 -30.49
CA ASP A 468 64.62 -42.07 -31.68
C ASP A 468 65.70 -42.51 -32.69
N MET A 469 66.62 -41.60 -33.01
CA MET A 469 67.75 -41.87 -33.92
C MET A 469 68.66 -43.00 -33.42
N CYS A 470 68.92 -43.14 -32.11
CA CYS A 470 69.76 -44.22 -31.60
C CYS A 470 69.07 -45.59 -31.66
N LEU A 471 67.76 -45.65 -31.41
CA LEU A 471 66.96 -46.86 -31.59
C LEU A 471 66.87 -47.26 -33.07
N GLU A 472 66.52 -46.31 -33.95
CA GLU A 472 66.42 -46.54 -35.41
C GLU A 472 67.74 -47.04 -36.02
N ASN A 473 68.89 -46.54 -35.55
CA ASN A 473 70.20 -46.98 -36.01
C ASN A 473 70.72 -48.26 -35.32
N ARG A 474 69.96 -48.84 -34.37
CA ARG A 474 70.37 -49.96 -33.52
C ARG A 474 71.74 -49.76 -32.84
N THR A 475 72.00 -48.55 -32.34
CA THR A 475 73.27 -48.20 -31.67
C THR A 475 73.10 -48.14 -30.15
N ASN A 476 73.94 -48.85 -29.40
CA ASN A 476 74.02 -48.69 -27.94
C ASN A 476 74.37 -47.23 -27.58
N PHE A 477 73.69 -46.69 -26.57
CA PHE A 477 73.73 -45.27 -26.26
C PHE A 477 73.47 -44.98 -24.79
N ASN A 478 73.76 -43.76 -24.35
CA ASN A 478 73.57 -43.32 -22.98
C ASN A 478 73.04 -41.88 -22.90
N LEU A 479 72.50 -41.58 -21.72
CA LEU A 479 72.22 -40.25 -21.21
C LEU A 479 72.92 -40.13 -19.86
N ILE A 480 73.92 -39.27 -19.77
CA ILE A 480 74.67 -39.00 -18.55
C ILE A 480 74.16 -37.68 -17.97
N SER A 481 73.52 -37.75 -16.82
CA SER A 481 73.08 -36.58 -16.07
C SER A 481 74.12 -36.19 -15.02
N VAL A 482 74.40 -34.90 -14.93
CA VAL A 482 75.46 -34.32 -14.09
C VAL A 482 74.83 -33.20 -13.25
N SER A 483 74.84 -33.34 -11.94
CA SER A 483 74.14 -32.46 -11.01
C SER A 483 74.82 -32.43 -9.64
N ALA A 484 74.49 -31.44 -8.81
CA ALA A 484 75.03 -31.28 -7.45
C ALA A 484 74.10 -31.79 -6.33
N SER A 485 72.97 -32.40 -6.71
CA SER A 485 72.00 -33.03 -5.82
C SER A 485 71.17 -34.05 -6.63
N PRO A 486 70.56 -35.08 -6.00
CA PRO A 486 69.67 -36.02 -6.68
C PRO A 486 68.64 -35.33 -7.59
N TRP A 487 68.47 -35.84 -8.82
CA TRP A 487 67.60 -35.23 -9.83
C TRP A 487 66.41 -36.14 -10.17
N ASN A 488 65.67 -36.54 -9.14
CA ASN A 488 64.53 -37.47 -9.24
C ASN A 488 63.48 -37.04 -10.30
N LYS A 489 63.29 -35.72 -10.51
CA LYS A 489 62.43 -35.20 -11.58
C LYS A 489 62.89 -35.65 -12.99
N LEU A 490 64.18 -35.57 -13.29
CA LEU A 490 64.72 -36.03 -14.57
C LEU A 490 64.58 -37.55 -14.71
N ARG A 491 64.90 -38.31 -13.67
CA ARG A 491 64.72 -39.77 -13.68
C ARG A 491 63.27 -40.16 -13.97
N LYS A 492 62.32 -39.52 -13.29
CA LYS A 492 60.88 -39.70 -13.53
C LYS A 492 60.48 -39.32 -14.95
N ALA A 493 61.01 -38.20 -15.46
CA ALA A 493 60.79 -37.77 -16.84
C ALA A 493 61.35 -38.78 -17.87
N VAL A 494 62.49 -39.44 -17.59
CA VAL A 494 63.01 -40.53 -18.44
C VAL A 494 62.00 -41.68 -18.49
N PHE A 495 61.48 -42.16 -17.36
CA PHE A 495 60.44 -43.19 -17.37
C PHE A 495 59.17 -42.75 -18.12
N GLN A 496 58.74 -41.50 -17.94
CA GLN A 496 57.60 -40.90 -18.64
C GLN A 496 57.79 -40.75 -20.15
N LEU A 497 59.03 -40.57 -20.63
CA LEU A 497 59.35 -40.60 -22.05
C LEU A 497 59.38 -42.05 -22.58
N LEU A 498 60.02 -42.96 -21.83
CA LEU A 498 60.35 -44.28 -22.37
C LEU A 498 59.15 -45.22 -22.44
N ILE A 499 58.38 -45.32 -21.36
CA ILE A 499 57.37 -46.38 -21.22
C ILE A 499 56.17 -46.11 -22.14
N PRO A 500 55.48 -44.95 -22.08
CA PRO A 500 54.29 -44.73 -22.91
C PRO A 500 54.56 -44.71 -24.42
N LYS A 501 55.80 -44.39 -24.84
CA LYS A 501 56.14 -44.17 -26.26
C LYS A 501 56.75 -45.38 -26.96
N TYR A 502 57.58 -46.19 -26.27
CA TYR A 502 58.33 -47.28 -26.94
C TYR A 502 57.83 -48.67 -26.57
N LEU A 503 57.05 -48.83 -25.51
CA LEU A 503 56.55 -50.14 -25.06
C LEU A 503 55.63 -50.82 -26.08
N GLU A 504 54.98 -50.07 -26.98
CA GLU A 504 54.22 -50.65 -28.10
C GLU A 504 55.13 -51.41 -29.07
N LYS A 505 56.35 -50.91 -29.32
CA LYS A 505 57.29 -51.42 -30.35
C LYS A 505 58.40 -52.32 -29.80
N TYR A 506 58.72 -52.21 -28.52
CA TYR A 506 59.83 -52.93 -27.90
C TYR A 506 59.38 -53.63 -26.61
N ASN A 507 59.91 -54.82 -26.36
CA ASN A 507 60.00 -55.36 -25.00
C ASN A 507 61.15 -54.62 -24.31
N ILE A 508 60.88 -54.04 -23.13
CA ILE A 508 61.84 -53.22 -22.39
C ILE A 508 62.12 -53.92 -21.06
N SER A 509 63.39 -54.27 -20.82
CA SER A 509 63.85 -54.74 -19.51
C SER A 509 64.78 -53.74 -18.85
N LEU A 510 64.72 -53.64 -17.53
CA LEU A 510 65.40 -52.68 -16.69
C LEU A 510 66.26 -53.39 -15.63
N GLN A 511 67.51 -52.96 -15.51
CA GLN A 511 68.39 -53.22 -14.37
C GLN A 511 68.71 -51.87 -13.70
N SER A 512 68.69 -51.79 -12.37
CA SER A 512 68.99 -50.57 -11.60
C SER A 512 70.00 -50.85 -10.51
N VAL A 513 71.17 -50.20 -10.58
CA VAL A 513 72.27 -50.41 -9.64
C VAL A 513 72.85 -49.09 -9.13
N PHE A 514 73.25 -49.08 -7.87
CA PHE A 514 74.09 -48.05 -7.26
C PHE A 514 75.51 -48.59 -7.08
N LEU A 515 76.50 -47.88 -7.63
CA LEU A 515 77.92 -48.26 -7.56
C LEU A 515 78.70 -47.21 -6.76
N SER A 516 79.33 -47.64 -5.67
CA SER A 516 80.19 -46.81 -4.82
C SER A 516 81.62 -47.37 -4.78
N GLU A 517 82.60 -46.49 -4.59
CA GLU A 517 84.00 -46.86 -4.32
C GLU A 517 84.30 -46.96 -2.81
N GLU A 518 83.43 -46.38 -1.96
CA GLU A 518 83.59 -46.32 -0.50
C GLU A 518 82.67 -47.30 0.24
N VAL A 519 81.48 -47.57 -0.33
CA VAL A 519 80.43 -48.43 0.23
C VAL A 519 80.17 -49.62 -0.70
N TYR A 520 79.58 -50.69 -0.18
CA TYR A 520 79.14 -51.82 -0.99
C TYR A 520 78.15 -51.35 -2.08
N SER A 521 78.39 -51.80 -3.32
CA SER A 521 77.47 -51.56 -4.45
C SER A 521 76.17 -52.32 -4.25
N GLN A 522 75.04 -51.70 -4.57
CA GLN A 522 73.69 -52.17 -4.24
C GLN A 522 72.82 -52.37 -5.50
N ASP A 523 72.13 -53.51 -5.57
CA ASP A 523 71.06 -53.75 -6.54
C ASP A 523 69.76 -53.13 -6.01
N LEU A 524 69.24 -52.13 -6.72
CA LEU A 524 68.06 -51.38 -6.30
C LEU A 524 66.73 -52.07 -6.66
N LEU A 525 66.76 -53.16 -7.44
CA LEU A 525 65.58 -53.95 -7.82
C LEU A 525 65.46 -55.26 -7.04
N LEU A 526 66.53 -55.76 -6.41
CA LEU A 526 66.56 -57.06 -5.75
C LEU A 526 65.44 -57.27 -4.71
N GLN A 527 65.01 -56.21 -4.02
CA GLN A 527 63.91 -56.26 -3.05
C GLN A 527 62.51 -56.52 -3.67
N TYR A 528 62.41 -56.48 -5.00
CA TYR A 528 61.21 -56.79 -5.78
C TYR A 528 61.35 -58.07 -6.62
N ALA A 529 62.43 -58.84 -6.43
CA ALA A 529 62.58 -60.15 -7.05
C ALA A 529 61.48 -61.10 -6.55
N ASP A 530 60.85 -61.85 -7.45
CA ASP A 530 59.87 -62.87 -7.09
C ASP A 530 60.48 -63.88 -6.10
N THR A 531 59.73 -64.21 -5.05
CA THR A 531 60.08 -65.21 -4.02
C THR A 531 60.23 -66.65 -4.56
N SER A 532 60.22 -66.84 -5.87
CA SER A 532 60.47 -68.10 -6.58
C SER A 532 61.91 -68.26 -7.07
N MET A 533 62.76 -67.22 -7.02
CA MET A 533 64.18 -67.35 -7.38
C MET A 533 64.95 -68.19 -6.36
N ASN A 534 65.91 -69.01 -6.84
CA ASN A 534 66.73 -69.82 -5.95
C ASN A 534 67.67 -68.92 -5.13
N PRO A 535 67.86 -69.19 -3.83
CA PRO A 535 68.82 -68.45 -3.01
C PRO A 535 70.28 -68.52 -3.50
N GLU A 536 70.62 -69.47 -4.38
CA GLU A 536 71.95 -69.60 -4.97
C GLU A 536 72.21 -68.62 -6.14
N ASP A 537 71.16 -68.08 -6.76
CA ASP A 537 71.26 -67.08 -7.83
C ASP A 537 71.42 -65.64 -7.27
N ILE A 538 71.10 -65.45 -5.98
CA ILE A 538 71.26 -64.18 -5.26
C ILE A 538 72.69 -64.10 -4.72
N LYS A 539 73.60 -63.50 -5.49
CA LYS A 539 74.96 -63.21 -5.01
C LYS A 539 75.00 -61.96 -4.13
N ASP A 540 75.79 -62.00 -3.06
CA ASP A 540 76.16 -60.84 -2.24
C ASP A 540 77.14 -59.91 -3.00
N GLY A 541 76.65 -59.23 -4.04
CA GLY A 541 77.39 -58.19 -4.75
C GLY A 541 77.14 -58.13 -6.27
N ILE A 542 77.33 -56.94 -6.85
CA ILE A 542 77.20 -56.71 -8.29
C ILE A 542 78.52 -57.02 -9.00
N ASP A 543 78.56 -58.12 -9.75
CA ASP A 543 79.64 -58.39 -10.70
C ASP A 543 79.46 -57.54 -11.97
N LEU A 544 80.51 -56.83 -12.38
CA LEU A 544 80.56 -56.01 -13.59
C LEU A 544 81.40 -56.70 -14.68
N LYS A 545 80.77 -57.08 -15.80
CA LYS A 545 81.47 -57.66 -16.95
C LYS A 545 81.50 -56.68 -18.12
N ILE A 546 82.68 -56.16 -18.43
CA ILE A 546 82.90 -55.26 -19.56
C ILE A 546 83.09 -56.12 -20.82
N GLU A 547 82.13 -56.07 -21.74
CA GLU A 547 82.16 -56.80 -23.01
C GLU A 547 82.59 -55.86 -24.16
N GLU A 548 82.59 -56.34 -25.42
CA GLU A 548 83.18 -55.55 -26.52
C GLU A 548 82.42 -54.23 -26.77
N ASN A 549 81.08 -54.25 -26.78
CA ASN A 549 80.26 -53.06 -27.05
C ASN A 549 79.16 -52.81 -25.98
N SER A 550 79.24 -53.47 -24.82
CA SER A 550 78.25 -53.40 -23.72
C SER A 550 78.90 -53.56 -22.34
N ILE A 551 78.13 -53.24 -21.29
CA ILE A 551 78.46 -53.52 -19.89
C ILE A 551 77.39 -54.45 -19.37
N GLU A 552 77.71 -55.71 -19.09
CA GLU A 552 76.77 -56.63 -18.44
C GLU A 552 76.87 -56.50 -16.92
N LEU A 553 75.69 -56.32 -16.31
CA LEU A 553 75.48 -56.18 -14.88
C LEU A 553 74.89 -57.49 -14.37
N ASN A 554 75.54 -58.13 -13.40
CA ASN A 554 74.97 -59.27 -12.70
C ASN A 554 74.03 -58.78 -11.59
N SER A 555 72.91 -58.18 -11.99
CA SER A 555 71.86 -57.64 -11.12
C SER A 555 70.48 -58.08 -11.63
N TYR A 556 69.47 -58.04 -10.76
CA TYR A 556 68.09 -58.36 -11.10
C TYR A 556 67.61 -57.51 -12.29
N SER A 557 66.86 -58.16 -13.18
CA SER A 557 66.37 -57.59 -14.44
C SER A 557 64.85 -57.74 -14.49
N MET A 558 64.15 -56.62 -14.45
CA MET A 558 62.69 -56.55 -14.48
C MET A 558 62.21 -56.27 -15.90
N GLU A 559 61.19 -56.98 -16.39
CA GLU A 559 60.50 -56.66 -17.65
C GLU A 559 59.33 -55.71 -17.36
N ILE A 560 59.25 -54.61 -18.10
CA ILE A 560 58.17 -53.61 -18.02
C ILE A 560 57.05 -54.05 -18.98
N LYS A 561 55.78 -54.09 -18.54
CA LYS A 561 54.70 -54.74 -19.31
C LYS A 561 53.55 -53.83 -19.70
N GLU A 562 53.06 -52.98 -18.81
CA GLU A 562 51.90 -52.12 -19.05
C GLU A 562 52.23 -50.61 -18.94
N ASP A 563 52.62 -50.13 -17.77
CA ASP A 563 52.76 -48.68 -17.52
C ASP A 563 53.75 -48.38 -16.37
N ILE A 564 54.13 -47.10 -16.23
CA ILE A 564 54.99 -46.55 -15.18
C ILE A 564 54.49 -46.91 -13.78
N SER A 565 53.19 -47.13 -13.61
CA SER A 565 52.55 -47.55 -12.35
C SER A 565 52.94 -48.96 -11.87
N GLU A 566 53.48 -49.83 -12.74
CA GLU A 566 54.04 -51.12 -12.35
C GLU A 566 55.44 -51.00 -11.73
N LEU A 567 56.17 -49.90 -12.01
CA LEU A 567 57.50 -49.70 -11.46
C LEU A 567 57.45 -49.29 -9.99
N PRO A 568 58.31 -49.85 -9.13
CA PRO A 568 58.34 -49.46 -7.73
C PRO A 568 58.68 -47.97 -7.55
N THR A 569 58.00 -47.32 -6.61
CA THR A 569 58.16 -45.89 -6.37
C THR A 569 59.59 -45.53 -6.01
N GLU A 570 60.31 -46.38 -5.26
CA GLU A 570 61.72 -46.20 -4.91
C GLU A 570 62.69 -46.26 -6.12
N VAL A 571 62.26 -46.80 -7.26
CA VAL A 571 63.07 -46.82 -8.49
C VAL A 571 62.92 -45.49 -9.25
N ILE A 572 61.69 -44.99 -9.35
CA ILE A 572 61.35 -43.73 -10.02
C ILE A 572 61.82 -42.53 -9.19
N GLU A 573 61.57 -42.56 -7.89
CA GLU A 573 61.90 -41.52 -6.90
C GLU A 573 62.74 -42.16 -5.79
N PRO A 574 64.06 -42.32 -6.00
CA PRO A 574 64.94 -42.91 -4.99
C PRO A 574 64.96 -42.04 -3.73
N LYS A 575 65.05 -42.72 -2.59
CA LYS A 575 65.43 -42.07 -1.32
C LYS A 575 66.80 -41.43 -1.48
N GLU A 576 67.05 -40.31 -0.81
CA GLU A 576 68.33 -39.60 -0.88
C GLU A 576 69.45 -40.49 -0.34
N ILE A 577 70.22 -41.08 -1.26
CA ILE A 577 71.49 -41.73 -0.96
C ILE A 577 72.51 -40.60 -0.79
N THR A 578 73.02 -40.43 0.43
CA THR A 578 74.04 -39.43 0.76
C THR A 578 75.47 -39.94 0.49
N GLU A 579 75.61 -41.20 0.10
CA GLU A 579 76.88 -41.90 -0.10
C GLU A 579 77.51 -41.56 -1.46
N SER A 580 78.83 -41.66 -1.55
CA SER A 580 79.56 -41.32 -2.78
C SER A 580 79.50 -42.45 -3.81
N GLY A 581 78.76 -42.25 -4.90
CA GLY A 581 78.60 -43.25 -5.94
C GLY A 581 77.71 -42.79 -7.09
N ILE A 582 77.62 -43.63 -8.13
CA ILE A 582 76.80 -43.38 -9.33
C ILE A 582 75.61 -44.33 -9.37
N ASN A 583 74.47 -43.83 -9.83
CA ASN A 583 73.33 -44.68 -10.21
C ASN A 583 73.42 -45.01 -11.71
N ILE A 584 73.13 -46.26 -12.07
CA ILE A 584 73.02 -46.71 -13.45
C ILE A 584 71.69 -47.45 -13.63
N LEU A 585 70.83 -46.91 -14.50
CA LEU A 585 69.69 -47.62 -15.06
C LEU A 585 70.09 -48.14 -16.44
N LYS A 586 70.18 -49.47 -16.59
CA LYS A 586 70.39 -50.12 -17.89
C LYS A 586 69.05 -50.61 -18.41
N PHE A 587 68.62 -50.07 -19.55
CA PHE A 587 67.47 -50.53 -20.30
C PHE A 587 67.93 -51.37 -21.50
N LYS A 588 67.36 -52.56 -21.68
CA LYS A 588 67.55 -53.37 -22.90
C LYS A 588 66.26 -53.33 -23.71
N PHE A 589 66.34 -52.83 -24.94
CA PHE A 589 65.25 -52.78 -25.91
C PHE A 589 65.36 -53.95 -26.88
N LEU A 590 64.35 -54.81 -26.91
CA LEU A 590 64.20 -55.89 -27.89
C LEU A 590 62.99 -55.58 -28.79
N GLU A 591 63.20 -55.52 -30.10
CA GLU A 591 62.16 -55.14 -31.07
C GLU A 591 61.08 -56.22 -31.20
N LYS A 592 59.80 -55.84 -31.09
CA LYS A 592 58.66 -56.75 -31.22
C LYS A 592 58.42 -57.11 -32.69
N ASN A 593 59.14 -58.10 -33.19
CA ASN A 593 58.94 -58.61 -34.55
C ASN A 593 57.67 -59.46 -34.67
N GLU A 594 56.74 -59.09 -35.57
CA GLU A 594 55.55 -59.90 -35.91
C GLU A 594 55.87 -61.15 -36.77
N SER A 595 57.14 -61.42 -37.06
CA SER A 595 57.58 -62.49 -37.96
C SER A 595 58.63 -63.38 -37.30
N GLU A 596 58.28 -64.64 -37.06
CA GLU A 596 59.08 -65.68 -36.37
C GLU A 596 60.32 -66.18 -37.17
N LEU A 597 60.95 -65.32 -37.98
CA LEU A 597 62.09 -65.68 -38.84
C LEU A 597 63.38 -65.03 -38.34
N GLU A 598 64.03 -65.73 -37.41
CA GLU A 598 65.48 -65.72 -37.11
C GLU A 598 66.28 -64.51 -37.66
N GLN A 599 66.11 -63.35 -37.03
CA GLN A 599 67.14 -62.31 -37.02
C GLN A 599 67.79 -62.29 -35.65
N GLU A 600 69.12 -62.12 -35.61
CA GLU A 600 69.90 -62.11 -34.38
C GLU A 600 69.31 -61.15 -33.33
N GLU A 601 68.96 -61.70 -32.17
CA GLU A 601 68.47 -60.99 -30.99
C GLU A 601 69.58 -60.13 -30.37
N ASN A 602 69.97 -59.06 -31.06
CA ASN A 602 70.93 -58.07 -30.57
C ASN A 602 70.16 -56.93 -29.88
N PRO A 603 69.97 -56.95 -28.54
CA PRO A 603 69.24 -55.91 -27.83
C PRO A 603 69.99 -54.59 -27.88
N ILE A 604 69.25 -53.49 -28.06
CA ILE A 604 69.81 -52.15 -27.99
C ILE A 604 69.91 -51.78 -26.51
N ASN A 605 71.13 -51.51 -26.04
CA ASN A 605 71.39 -51.15 -24.66
C ASN A 605 71.40 -49.62 -24.52
N TYR A 606 70.50 -49.11 -23.68
CA TYR A 606 70.46 -47.72 -23.26
C TYR A 606 70.88 -47.61 -21.78
N TYR A 607 71.79 -46.71 -21.47
CA TYR A 607 72.27 -46.47 -20.10
C TYR A 607 71.89 -45.04 -19.67
N PHE A 608 71.04 -44.90 -18.66
CA PHE A 608 70.88 -43.64 -17.94
C PHE A 608 71.79 -43.66 -16.71
N VAL A 609 72.69 -42.69 -16.62
CA VAL A 609 73.67 -42.60 -15.53
C VAL A 609 73.50 -41.26 -14.81
N GLU A 610 73.52 -41.29 -13.49
CA GLU A 610 73.37 -40.09 -12.66
C GLU A 610 74.62 -39.86 -11.81
N PHE A 611 75.27 -38.72 -12.07
CA PHE A 611 76.25 -38.08 -11.19
C PHE A 611 75.52 -36.96 -10.44
N TYR A 612 75.39 -37.09 -9.13
CA TYR A 612 74.56 -36.20 -8.32
C TYR A 612 75.24 -35.69 -7.04
N ASN A 613 76.52 -35.99 -6.83
CA ASN A 613 77.32 -35.43 -5.75
C ASN A 613 78.66 -34.85 -6.28
N LEU A 614 79.26 -33.94 -5.52
CA LEU A 614 80.50 -33.25 -5.89
C LEU A 614 81.67 -34.20 -6.15
N GLU A 615 81.84 -35.22 -5.32
CA GLU A 615 82.96 -36.15 -5.39
C GLU A 615 82.94 -36.99 -6.66
N THR A 616 81.79 -37.58 -7.04
CA THR A 616 81.70 -38.33 -8.30
C THR A 616 81.78 -37.40 -9.53
N ASN A 617 81.38 -36.13 -9.41
CA ASN A 617 81.61 -35.14 -10.46
C ASN A 617 83.11 -34.86 -10.68
N TYR A 618 83.94 -34.83 -9.63
CA TYR A 618 85.41 -34.78 -9.79
C TYR A 618 85.99 -36.07 -10.37
N VAL A 619 85.45 -37.24 -10.00
CA VAL A 619 85.81 -38.53 -10.62
C VAL A 619 85.48 -38.54 -12.12
N LEU A 620 84.32 -38.00 -12.50
CA LEU A 620 83.93 -37.78 -13.89
C LEU A 620 84.91 -36.83 -14.59
N GLU A 621 85.22 -35.66 -14.00
CA GLU A 621 86.15 -34.68 -14.57
C GLU A 621 87.54 -35.30 -14.85
N LYS A 622 88.04 -36.12 -13.93
CA LYS A 622 89.28 -36.88 -14.11
C LYS A 622 89.18 -37.78 -15.34
N TYR A 623 88.16 -38.65 -15.43
CA TYR A 623 88.13 -39.68 -16.46
C TYR A 623 87.68 -39.22 -17.86
N VAL A 624 86.97 -38.07 -17.98
CA VAL A 624 86.75 -37.39 -19.27
C VAL A 624 88.02 -36.67 -19.78
N THR A 625 89.01 -36.43 -18.94
CA THR A 625 90.28 -35.80 -19.35
C THR A 625 91.09 -36.77 -20.24
N PRO A 626 91.50 -36.37 -21.46
CA PRO A 626 92.25 -37.26 -22.35
C PRO A 626 93.59 -37.69 -21.76
N GLY A 627 93.91 -38.99 -21.87
CA GLY A 627 95.19 -39.57 -21.44
C GLY A 627 95.18 -40.24 -20.07
N GLU A 628 94.22 -39.94 -19.19
CA GLU A 628 94.05 -40.63 -17.91
C GLU A 628 93.73 -42.13 -18.11
N THR A 629 94.28 -43.01 -17.27
CA THR A 629 93.94 -44.45 -17.25
C THR A 629 92.89 -44.73 -16.17
N PRO A 630 91.88 -45.58 -16.44
CA PRO A 630 90.89 -45.91 -15.42
C PRO A 630 91.52 -46.77 -14.33
N THR A 631 91.56 -46.25 -13.11
CA THR A 631 92.11 -46.96 -11.93
C THR A 631 91.03 -47.57 -11.04
N THR A 632 89.75 -47.27 -11.30
CA THR A 632 88.61 -47.66 -10.46
C THR A 632 87.43 -48.17 -11.32
N PRO A 633 86.51 -49.00 -10.77
CA PRO A 633 85.39 -49.55 -11.54
C PRO A 633 84.49 -48.48 -12.18
N ILE A 634 84.18 -47.41 -11.44
CA ILE A 634 83.42 -46.26 -11.96
C ILE A 634 84.18 -45.61 -13.12
N GLY A 635 85.49 -45.43 -13.01
CA GLY A 635 86.33 -44.91 -14.09
C GLY A 635 86.37 -45.79 -15.34
N MET A 636 86.35 -47.11 -15.16
CA MET A 636 86.26 -48.06 -16.28
C MET A 636 84.90 -47.95 -16.98
N ILE A 637 83.80 -47.86 -16.23
CA ILE A 637 82.44 -47.66 -16.77
C ILE A 637 82.35 -46.36 -17.56
N ILE A 638 82.79 -45.24 -16.97
CA ILE A 638 82.76 -43.91 -17.62
C ILE A 638 83.46 -43.95 -18.98
N LYS A 639 84.70 -44.47 -19.02
CA LYS A 639 85.44 -44.59 -20.28
C LYS A 639 84.77 -45.55 -21.25
N LYS A 640 84.24 -46.68 -20.79
CA LYS A 640 83.55 -47.65 -21.63
C LYS A 640 82.30 -47.06 -22.31
N LEU A 641 81.46 -46.37 -21.54
CA LEU A 641 80.27 -45.69 -22.07
C LEU A 641 80.64 -44.61 -23.08
N ILE A 642 81.60 -43.75 -22.76
CA ILE A 642 82.05 -42.66 -23.65
C ILE A 642 82.70 -43.17 -24.94
N GLN A 643 83.40 -44.31 -24.89
CA GLN A 643 84.13 -44.86 -26.04
C GLN A 643 83.26 -45.73 -26.96
N ASP A 644 82.40 -46.59 -26.41
CA ASP A 644 81.72 -47.64 -27.17
C ASP A 644 80.19 -47.44 -27.30
N THR A 645 79.62 -46.43 -26.63
CA THR A 645 78.20 -46.06 -26.78
C THR A 645 78.05 -44.58 -27.15
N LYS A 646 77.01 -44.23 -27.90
CA LYS A 646 76.72 -42.81 -28.16
C LYS A 646 76.37 -42.11 -26.85
N SER A 647 76.98 -40.95 -26.60
CA SER A 647 76.81 -40.19 -25.36
C SER A 647 76.06 -38.87 -25.57
N TYR A 648 75.22 -38.57 -24.59
CA TYR A 648 74.49 -37.31 -24.43
C TYR A 648 74.61 -36.89 -22.96
N PHE A 649 75.12 -35.69 -22.71
CA PHE A 649 75.30 -35.14 -21.36
C PHE A 649 74.28 -34.03 -21.08
N ILE A 650 73.64 -34.08 -19.91
CA ILE A 650 72.82 -32.99 -19.38
C ILE A 650 73.42 -32.51 -18.06
N PHE A 651 73.78 -31.22 -18.01
CA PHE A 651 74.32 -30.55 -16.83
C PHE A 651 73.22 -29.74 -16.16
N LYS A 652 72.88 -30.07 -14.91
CA LYS A 652 71.98 -29.29 -14.07
C LYS A 652 72.76 -28.13 -13.44
N MET A 653 72.53 -26.92 -13.92
CA MET A 653 73.19 -25.72 -13.41
C MET A 653 72.22 -24.95 -12.52
N ASP A 654 72.13 -25.37 -11.25
CA ASP A 654 71.26 -24.79 -10.22
C ASP A 654 72.04 -24.04 -9.12
N LYS A 655 73.38 -24.07 -9.13
CA LYS A 655 74.23 -23.46 -8.10
C LYS A 655 75.49 -22.88 -8.73
N VAL A 656 75.85 -21.65 -8.34
CA VAL A 656 77.06 -20.96 -8.83
C VAL A 656 78.32 -21.78 -8.54
N ASP A 657 78.47 -22.27 -7.30
CA ASP A 657 79.66 -22.98 -6.78
C ASP A 657 80.07 -24.25 -7.56
N VAL A 658 79.15 -24.84 -8.31
CA VAL A 658 79.39 -26.04 -9.16
C VAL A 658 79.40 -25.74 -10.65
N THR A 659 78.98 -24.54 -11.07
CA THR A 659 78.86 -24.22 -12.49
C THR A 659 80.24 -24.16 -13.16
N ASP A 660 81.29 -23.73 -12.46
CA ASP A 660 82.67 -23.82 -12.96
C ASP A 660 83.11 -25.29 -13.19
N LEU A 661 82.74 -26.22 -12.30
CA LEU A 661 83.04 -27.64 -12.48
C LEU A 661 82.29 -28.21 -13.69
N PHE A 662 81.00 -27.95 -13.80
CA PHE A 662 80.15 -28.48 -14.89
C PHE A 662 80.50 -27.89 -16.25
N THR A 663 80.82 -26.59 -16.32
CA THR A 663 81.29 -25.95 -17.55
C THR A 663 82.68 -26.45 -17.97
N ASN A 664 83.58 -26.72 -17.02
CA ASN A 664 84.87 -27.36 -17.31
C ASN A 664 84.74 -28.82 -17.77
N ILE A 665 83.86 -29.63 -17.15
CA ILE A 665 83.55 -30.98 -17.61
C ILE A 665 82.97 -30.93 -19.03
N SER A 666 81.97 -30.07 -19.29
CA SER A 666 81.38 -29.89 -20.62
C SER A 666 82.44 -29.52 -21.67
N ASN A 667 83.33 -28.56 -21.38
CA ASN A 667 84.43 -28.16 -22.27
C ASN A 667 85.49 -29.25 -22.52
N LYS A 668 85.55 -30.29 -21.70
CA LYS A 668 86.38 -31.48 -21.93
C LYS A 668 85.62 -32.52 -22.77
N VAL A 669 84.36 -32.78 -22.42
CA VAL A 669 83.47 -33.74 -23.08
C VAL A 669 83.14 -33.35 -24.52
N SER A 670 82.85 -32.07 -24.80
CA SER A 670 82.52 -31.58 -26.15
C SER A 670 83.64 -31.76 -27.19
N LYS A 671 84.88 -31.89 -26.73
CA LYS A 671 86.08 -32.17 -27.56
C LYS A 671 86.26 -33.65 -27.86
N LEU A 672 85.57 -34.54 -27.14
CA LEU A 672 85.55 -35.97 -27.41
C LEU A 672 84.60 -36.26 -28.59
N LYS A 673 84.86 -37.36 -29.28
CA LYS A 673 84.04 -37.80 -30.41
C LYS A 673 83.17 -38.98 -30.00
N ASN A 674 81.90 -38.91 -30.40
CA ASN A 674 81.01 -40.05 -30.30
C ASN A 674 81.51 -41.20 -31.19
N PRO A 675 81.35 -42.48 -30.78
CA PRO A 675 81.69 -43.60 -31.64
C PRO A 675 80.90 -43.54 -32.95
N LYS A 676 81.64 -43.57 -34.07
CA LYS A 676 81.02 -43.78 -35.37
C LYS A 676 80.56 -45.22 -35.47
N ARG A 677 79.41 -45.44 -36.12
CA ARG A 677 78.88 -46.77 -36.45
C ARG A 677 80.01 -47.66 -37.00
N LYS A 678 80.46 -48.65 -36.21
CA LYS A 678 81.14 -49.82 -36.75
C LYS A 678 80.12 -50.45 -37.71
N PRO A 679 80.44 -50.69 -38.99
CA PRO A 679 79.57 -51.50 -39.82
C PRO A 679 79.54 -52.91 -39.22
N ASN A 680 78.33 -53.41 -38.94
CA ASN A 680 78.10 -54.85 -38.76
C ASN A 680 78.31 -55.55 -40.11
#